data_AF-A0A2L0F122-F1
#
_entry.id   AF-A0A2L0F122-F1
#
_cell.length_a   1.000
_cell.length_b   1.000
_cell.length_c   1.000
_cell.angle_alpha   90.00
_cell.angle_beta   90.00
_cell.angle_gamma   90.00
#
_symmetry.space_group_name_H-M   'P 1'
#
loop_
_entity.id
_entity.type
_entity.pdbx_description
1 polymer ?
#
loop_
_entity_poly.entity_id
_entity_poly.type
_entity_poly.pdbx_seq_one_letter_code
_entity_poly.pdbx_strand_id
1 'polypeptide(L)'
;MRRRTSSLRAPGAPALGPGLAALASAALAVAASSPALAAGAPLAAPLVDAKTIKLDGVPKEWPVAFSSLGHKVKGKPGKADLAAQAAIAYDDARVYVVADVTDDALRGGADHVALVLGFPGGKVHEVALYPGEPGKTAGSVKLAGGKAAAGAKVVEAPRGGGYTLEASIPWSAFPDAATTRVGLRAGLFVHDADGGGAVDAIVGSAASEAYASLSPLATEPELALTEGLLKSKGIRSAPSYDLVVDVAGDAMRERVIVYERYLVVLGPGFRKGAQYYFEDLGVDAKEGMLPSLTARDLTGDGQAELILRKRSGSSAKYREVMHVMQFGAGDAPRPLFQHEVAIATDKGSVVNEVDFVPDGAKTAIRVRPGKATRYDASNYAEGVEQSYDPLLLPWGPIKSQLYKLTGGVFTKASEERQAAASRPAPAQAAEEARPAAKPALAPGELLDKVYALYRRDRGASSSKPRFDLGADVAGGREPERVLLHDRDIVVFGKGFRGGTGYAFMTLAQFASPGDIRSVSARDLTGDGKAEIIVHGTVRAPAPKEAGSGTVDRDVVLIFRIEGDGIQRVFAAEVARSVGSKKIVGELRFVRVGDKVGIELAPGRAVEWTEETYPFNQDKGPVGGFEPLLLPWGGAQAVKYVWNGSSFAR
;
A
#
# COMPACT_ATOMS: atom_id res chain seq x y z
N MET A 1 54.03 -9.49 -39.93
CA MET A 1 55.19 -10.15 -39.28
C MET A 1 54.76 -10.63 -37.90
N ARG A 2 54.87 -11.94 -37.66
CA ARG A 2 54.57 -12.62 -36.39
C ARG A 2 55.70 -12.38 -35.37
N ARG A 3 55.37 -12.20 -34.08
CA ARG A 3 56.09 -12.66 -32.87
C ARG A 3 55.16 -12.44 -31.67
N ARG A 4 54.63 -13.51 -31.06
CA ARG A 4 55.18 -14.41 -30.02
C ARG A 4 55.14 -13.80 -28.62
N THR A 5 54.37 -14.44 -27.75
CA THR A 5 54.60 -14.74 -26.31
C THR A 5 53.37 -15.51 -25.80
N SER A 6 53.38 -16.38 -24.80
CA SER A 6 54.29 -17.47 -24.41
C SER A 6 53.46 -18.32 -23.46
N SER A 7 53.40 -19.63 -23.69
CA SER A 7 52.72 -20.61 -22.85
C SER A 7 53.62 -21.04 -21.69
N LEU A 8 53.09 -21.04 -20.46
CA LEU A 8 53.64 -21.78 -19.32
C LEU A 8 52.50 -22.58 -18.67
N ARG A 9 52.79 -23.84 -18.33
CA ARG A 9 51.84 -24.86 -17.86
C ARG A 9 52.29 -25.40 -16.49
N ALA A 10 51.26 -25.75 -15.68
CA ALA A 10 51.22 -26.72 -14.55
C ALA A 10 51.84 -26.28 -13.21
N PRO A 11 51.42 -26.84 -12.04
CA PRO A 11 50.63 -28.07 -11.76
C PRO A 11 49.36 -27.83 -10.88
N GLY A 12 48.31 -28.65 -10.86
CA GLY A 12 48.22 -30.02 -10.35
C GLY A 12 47.67 -30.04 -8.91
N ALA A 13 46.37 -30.33 -8.72
CA ALA A 13 45.73 -30.67 -7.44
C ALA A 13 44.35 -31.36 -7.68
N PRO A 14 43.83 -32.16 -6.72
CA PRO A 14 43.23 -33.47 -6.98
C PRO A 14 41.71 -33.48 -7.21
N ALA A 15 41.24 -34.61 -7.74
CA ALA A 15 39.83 -34.95 -7.90
C ALA A 15 39.12 -35.12 -6.55
N LEU A 16 37.96 -34.46 -6.41
CA LEU A 16 36.94 -34.73 -5.39
C LEU A 16 35.60 -34.95 -6.10
N GLY A 17 34.88 -35.97 -5.64
CA GLY A 17 33.64 -36.50 -6.22
C GLY A 17 32.42 -35.59 -6.12
N PRO A 18 31.25 -36.06 -6.61
CA PRO A 18 30.14 -35.20 -7.01
C PRO A 18 29.30 -34.79 -5.80
N GLY A 19 29.33 -33.50 -5.46
CA GLY A 19 28.48 -32.88 -4.45
C GLY A 19 27.72 -31.71 -5.05
N LEU A 20 26.40 -31.88 -5.22
CA LEU A 20 25.36 -30.85 -5.28
C LEU A 20 25.75 -29.53 -5.98
N ALA A 21 25.59 -29.50 -7.30
CA ALA A 21 25.55 -28.25 -8.06
C ALA A 21 24.30 -27.45 -7.66
N ALA A 22 24.51 -26.36 -6.94
CA ALA A 22 23.53 -25.30 -6.79
C ALA A 22 23.23 -24.71 -8.17
N LEU A 23 22.02 -24.96 -8.68
CA LEU A 23 21.51 -24.38 -9.91
C LEU A 23 21.21 -22.89 -9.67
N ALA A 24 22.19 -22.04 -9.95
CA ALA A 24 21.98 -20.62 -10.19
C ALA A 24 21.29 -20.45 -11.55
N SER A 25 19.97 -20.30 -11.55
CA SER A 25 19.26 -19.77 -12.71
C SER A 25 19.61 -18.29 -12.85
N ALA A 26 20.25 -17.94 -13.96
CA ALA A 26 20.46 -16.56 -14.37
C ALA A 26 19.10 -15.91 -14.68
N ALA A 27 18.46 -15.37 -13.65
CA ALA A 27 17.51 -14.29 -13.84
C ALA A 27 18.33 -13.06 -14.24
N LEU A 28 18.07 -12.47 -15.41
CA LEU A 28 18.38 -11.05 -15.62
C LEU A 28 17.47 -10.28 -14.65
N ALA A 29 17.89 -10.21 -13.40
CA ALA A 29 17.41 -9.22 -12.46
C ALA A 29 17.96 -7.89 -12.97
N VAL A 30 17.11 -7.08 -13.59
CA VAL A 30 17.27 -5.64 -13.44
C VAL A 30 17.05 -5.40 -11.96
N ALA A 31 18.13 -5.51 -11.18
CA ALA A 31 18.14 -5.08 -9.80
C ALA A 31 17.84 -3.59 -9.85
N ALA A 32 16.58 -3.23 -9.57
CA ALA A 32 16.29 -1.91 -9.07
C ALA A 32 17.14 -1.81 -7.79
N SER A 33 18.26 -1.10 -7.90
CA SER A 33 19.10 -0.77 -6.78
C SER A 33 18.21 0.01 -5.80
N SER A 34 17.72 -0.66 -4.75
CA SER A 34 17.14 0.02 -3.61
C SER A 34 18.18 1.04 -3.16
N PRO A 35 17.92 2.36 -3.29
CA PRO A 35 18.88 3.34 -2.82
C PRO A 35 19.04 3.11 -1.33
N ALA A 36 20.26 2.77 -0.90
CA ALA A 36 20.61 2.76 0.50
C ALA A 36 20.11 4.08 1.12
N LEU A 37 19.25 3.97 2.13
CA LEU A 37 18.85 5.11 2.94
C LEU A 37 20.13 5.69 3.54
N ALA A 38 20.46 6.94 3.20
CA ALA A 38 21.41 7.66 4.00
C ALA A 38 20.77 7.87 5.38
N ALA A 39 21.55 7.57 6.41
CA ALA A 39 21.16 7.74 7.80
C ALA A 39 21.02 9.23 8.10
N GLY A 40 19.77 9.71 8.12
CA GLY A 40 19.39 11.06 8.53
C GLY A 40 17.90 11.08 8.90
N ALA A 41 17.52 11.91 9.87
CA ALA A 41 16.10 12.12 10.15
C ALA A 41 15.43 12.74 8.89
N PRO A 42 14.22 12.29 8.51
CA PRO A 42 13.53 12.85 7.36
C PRO A 42 13.22 14.33 7.59
N LEU A 43 13.35 15.14 6.54
CA LEU A 43 12.86 16.51 6.52
C LEU A 43 11.34 16.47 6.27
N ALA A 44 10.56 17.21 7.04
CA ALA A 44 9.13 17.34 6.81
C ALA A 44 8.84 18.48 5.83
N ALA A 45 7.94 18.24 4.89
CA ALA A 45 7.32 19.24 4.04
C ALA A 45 5.80 19.06 4.10
N PRO A 46 5.10 19.66 5.07
CA PRO A 46 3.65 19.56 5.17
C PRO A 46 2.95 20.32 4.06
N LEU A 47 1.73 19.90 3.76
CA LEU A 47 0.84 20.61 2.83
C LEU A 47 0.25 21.84 3.54
N VAL A 48 0.29 23.00 2.89
CA VAL A 48 -0.26 24.27 3.42
C VAL A 48 -1.25 24.89 2.45
N ASP A 49 -2.14 25.75 2.98
CA ASP A 49 -2.91 26.65 2.14
C ASP A 49 -2.00 27.82 1.72
N ALA A 50 -1.97 28.14 0.43
CA ALA A 50 -1.14 29.23 -0.11
C ALA A 50 -1.33 30.58 0.61
N LYS A 51 -2.50 30.80 1.24
CA LYS A 51 -2.82 32.03 1.99
C LYS A 51 -2.28 32.03 3.41
N THR A 52 -1.86 30.89 3.96
CA THR A 52 -1.39 30.81 5.35
C THR A 52 0.07 31.23 5.48
N ILE A 53 0.90 31.03 4.45
CA ILE A 53 2.29 31.51 4.45
C ILE A 53 2.33 32.91 3.83
N LYS A 54 2.58 33.91 4.67
CA LYS A 54 2.80 35.28 4.24
C LYS A 54 4.30 35.51 4.07
N LEU A 55 4.74 35.73 2.83
CA LEU A 55 6.14 36.06 2.54
C LEU A 55 6.43 37.52 2.90
N ASP A 56 6.81 37.77 4.15
CA ASP A 56 7.26 39.08 4.61
C ASP A 56 8.65 39.06 5.26
N GLY A 57 9.32 37.91 5.18
CA GLY A 57 10.65 37.67 5.70
C GLY A 57 10.66 37.31 7.17
N VAL A 58 9.53 37.35 7.88
CA VAL A 58 9.44 37.08 9.33
C VAL A 58 8.60 35.83 9.57
N PRO A 59 9.21 34.69 9.93
CA PRO A 59 8.52 33.41 9.83
C PRO A 59 7.64 33.08 11.04
N LYS A 60 6.46 33.71 11.12
CA LYS A 60 5.51 33.52 12.22
C LYS A 60 4.50 32.41 11.96
N GLU A 61 4.16 32.16 10.70
CA GLU A 61 3.04 31.30 10.28
C GLU A 61 3.47 29.87 9.86
N TRP A 62 4.67 29.42 10.24
CA TRP A 62 5.22 28.15 9.77
C TRP A 62 4.68 26.93 10.54
N PRO A 63 4.19 25.90 9.84
CA PRO A 63 3.51 24.75 10.46
C PRO A 63 4.46 23.71 11.08
N VAL A 64 5.77 23.89 10.92
CA VAL A 64 6.79 22.92 11.36
C VAL A 64 7.94 23.61 12.07
N ALA A 65 8.54 22.88 13.01
CA ALA A 65 9.77 23.31 13.67
C ALA A 65 10.95 23.35 12.68
N PHE A 66 11.85 24.30 12.88
CA PHE A 66 13.01 24.43 12.01
C PHE A 66 14.03 23.33 12.30
N SER A 67 14.57 22.75 11.23
CA SER A 67 15.66 21.80 11.28
C SER A 67 16.99 22.53 11.34
N SER A 68 17.82 22.22 12.33
CA SER A 68 19.17 22.78 12.42
C SER A 68 20.05 22.29 11.27
N LEU A 69 20.78 23.20 10.63
CA LEU A 69 21.73 22.90 9.57
C LEU A 69 23.10 22.60 10.19
N GLY A 70 23.27 21.38 10.68
CA GLY A 70 24.42 20.98 11.50
C GLY A 70 25.65 20.48 10.73
N HIS A 71 25.54 20.19 9.43
CA HIS A 71 26.66 19.69 8.65
C HIS A 71 27.56 20.84 8.21
N LYS A 72 28.85 20.77 8.56
CA LYS A 72 29.87 21.69 8.05
C LYS A 72 30.36 21.17 6.70
N VAL A 73 29.82 21.70 5.60
CA VAL A 73 30.09 21.22 4.25
C VAL A 73 31.37 21.84 3.69
N LYS A 74 31.60 23.12 3.98
CA LYS A 74 32.81 23.87 3.60
C LYS A 74 33.22 24.82 4.71
N GLY A 75 34.52 25.08 4.80
CA GLY A 75 35.07 26.04 5.76
C GLY A 75 35.06 25.51 7.19
N LYS A 76 35.26 26.42 8.15
CA LYS A 76 35.20 26.13 9.60
C LYS A 76 34.25 27.13 10.27
N PRO A 77 32.94 27.08 9.94
CA PRO A 77 31.98 28.08 10.39
C PRO A 77 31.95 28.16 11.92
N GLY A 78 32.09 29.38 12.43
CA GLY A 78 31.92 29.72 13.84
C GLY A 78 30.44 29.97 14.15
N LYS A 79 30.00 29.79 15.40
CA LYS A 79 28.58 29.99 15.75
C LYS A 79 28.11 31.45 15.55
N ALA A 80 29.03 32.41 15.63
CA ALA A 80 28.76 33.83 15.41
C ALA A 80 28.94 34.28 13.95
N ASP A 81 29.42 33.37 13.10
CA ASP A 81 29.91 33.59 11.74
C ASP A 81 28.97 32.87 10.76
N LEU A 82 28.70 31.58 10.95
CA LEU A 82 27.63 30.90 10.22
C LEU A 82 26.94 29.80 11.04
N ALA A 83 25.65 29.99 11.30
CA ALA A 83 24.76 28.95 11.82
C ALA A 83 23.35 29.16 11.28
N ALA A 84 22.62 28.09 10.98
CA ALA A 84 21.28 28.24 10.42
C ALA A 84 20.31 27.14 10.86
N GLN A 85 19.03 27.48 10.83
CA GLN A 85 17.93 26.54 10.89
C GLN A 85 16.95 26.84 9.76
N ALA A 86 16.28 25.83 9.23
CA ALA A 86 15.40 26.01 8.09
C ALA A 86 14.25 24.99 8.06
N ALA A 87 13.20 25.31 7.30
CA ALA A 87 12.06 24.43 7.09
C ALA A 87 11.53 24.52 5.66
N ILE A 88 10.77 23.50 5.27
CA ILE A 88 10.14 23.35 3.96
C ILE A 88 8.65 23.15 4.18
N ALA A 89 7.83 23.72 3.30
CA ALA A 89 6.40 23.42 3.18
C ALA A 89 6.03 23.44 1.69
N TYR A 90 4.83 22.99 1.33
CA TYR A 90 4.39 23.05 -0.06
C TYR A 90 2.87 23.20 -0.20
N ASP A 91 2.45 23.67 -1.37
CA ASP A 91 1.07 23.57 -1.86
C ASP A 91 1.05 22.97 -3.27
N ASP A 92 -0.11 22.96 -3.91
CA ASP A 92 -0.28 22.39 -5.26
C ASP A 92 0.59 23.08 -6.34
N ALA A 93 0.95 24.35 -6.12
CA ALA A 93 1.65 25.20 -7.08
C ALA A 93 3.12 25.49 -6.71
N ARG A 94 3.47 25.45 -5.42
CA ARG A 94 4.73 25.98 -4.89
C ARG A 94 5.35 25.12 -3.80
N VAL A 95 6.67 25.18 -3.75
CA VAL A 95 7.50 24.82 -2.60
C VAL A 95 7.84 26.12 -1.86
N TYR A 96 7.73 26.09 -0.54
CA TYR A 96 8.09 27.18 0.35
C TYR A 96 9.34 26.80 1.15
N VAL A 97 10.25 27.74 1.32
CA VAL A 97 11.45 27.59 2.14
C VAL A 97 11.54 28.75 3.13
N VAL A 98 11.86 28.45 4.37
CA VAL A 98 12.30 29.46 5.35
C VAL A 98 13.68 29.09 5.85
N ALA A 99 14.51 30.11 6.08
CA ALA A 99 15.75 29.99 6.83
C ALA A 99 15.85 31.10 7.87
N ASP A 100 16.37 30.74 9.04
CA ASP A 100 16.87 31.66 10.05
C ASP A 100 18.39 31.49 10.10
N VAL A 101 19.11 32.51 9.64
CA VAL A 101 20.56 32.50 9.42
C VAL A 101 21.23 33.45 10.39
N THR A 102 22.20 32.93 11.13
CA THR A 102 23.18 33.69 11.91
C THR A 102 24.39 33.89 11.03
N ASP A 103 24.76 35.15 10.86
CA ASP A 103 25.76 35.65 9.91
C ASP A 103 26.22 37.03 10.40
N ASP A 104 27.52 37.28 10.43
CA ASP A 104 28.08 38.56 10.86
C ASP A 104 28.02 39.64 9.77
N ALA A 105 27.88 39.27 8.50
CA ALA A 105 27.76 40.22 7.40
C ALA A 105 26.98 39.69 6.18
N LEU A 106 25.68 40.01 6.13
CA LEU A 106 24.85 39.76 4.95
C LEU A 106 25.31 40.57 3.71
N ARG A 107 25.64 39.86 2.64
CA ARG A 107 26.00 40.34 1.30
C ARG A 107 25.01 39.86 0.25
N GLY A 108 24.09 40.75 -0.10
CA GLY A 108 23.07 40.47 -1.12
C GLY A 108 23.69 40.05 -2.46
N GLY A 109 23.15 38.99 -3.05
CA GLY A 109 23.64 38.42 -4.31
C GLY A 109 24.89 37.53 -4.22
N ALA A 110 25.51 37.42 -3.04
CA ALA A 110 26.61 36.51 -2.75
C ALA A 110 26.18 35.43 -1.75
N ASP A 111 25.73 35.82 -0.55
CA ASP A 111 25.17 34.89 0.42
C ASP A 111 23.84 34.36 -0.10
N HIS A 112 23.58 33.09 0.17
CA HIS A 112 22.34 32.47 -0.27
C HIS A 112 22.02 31.19 0.48
N VAL A 113 20.73 30.85 0.43
CA VAL A 113 20.22 29.54 0.82
C VAL A 113 20.00 28.72 -0.45
N ALA A 114 20.55 27.51 -0.55
CA ALA A 114 20.26 26.58 -1.63
C ALA A 114 19.26 25.51 -1.16
N LEU A 115 18.16 25.36 -1.89
CA LEU A 115 17.29 24.19 -1.82
C LEU A 115 17.73 23.19 -2.90
N VAL A 116 18.15 22.01 -2.46
CA VAL A 116 18.52 20.91 -3.34
C VAL A 116 17.46 19.82 -3.23
N LEU A 117 16.72 19.56 -4.32
CA LEU A 117 15.71 18.50 -4.39
C LEU A 117 16.20 17.32 -5.23
N GLY A 118 16.26 16.15 -4.60
CA GLY A 118 16.52 14.86 -5.23
C GLY A 118 15.22 14.15 -5.60
N PHE A 119 15.12 13.69 -6.84
CA PHE A 119 13.98 12.91 -7.34
C PHE A 119 14.35 11.43 -7.45
N PRO A 120 13.37 10.51 -7.31
CA PRO A 120 13.56 9.08 -7.56
C PRO A 120 14.30 8.83 -8.88
N GLY A 121 15.31 7.96 -8.85
CA GLY A 121 16.24 7.75 -9.97
C GLY A 121 17.53 8.56 -9.90
N GLY A 122 17.73 9.36 -8.84
CA GLY A 122 19.02 9.99 -8.53
C GLY A 122 19.25 11.36 -9.16
N LYS A 123 18.25 11.92 -9.84
CA LYS A 123 18.33 13.28 -10.38
C LYS A 123 18.25 14.30 -9.25
N VAL A 124 18.99 15.39 -9.39
CA VAL A 124 19.03 16.48 -8.40
C VAL A 124 18.84 17.80 -9.11
N HIS A 125 18.03 18.68 -8.51
CA HIS A 125 17.83 20.06 -8.94
C HIS A 125 18.16 21.01 -7.80
N GLU A 126 18.86 22.07 -8.11
CA GLU A 126 19.25 23.11 -7.16
C GLU A 126 18.53 24.42 -7.50
N VAL A 127 18.04 25.09 -6.46
CA VAL A 127 17.52 26.45 -6.51
C VAL A 127 18.21 27.27 -5.44
N ALA A 128 18.95 28.30 -5.86
CA ALA A 128 19.63 29.24 -4.99
C ALA A 128 18.73 30.45 -4.70
N LEU A 129 18.60 30.79 -3.42
CA LEU A 129 17.76 31.83 -2.85
C LEU A 129 18.66 32.94 -2.31
N TYR A 130 18.88 33.98 -3.11
CA TYR A 130 19.72 35.11 -2.73
C TYR A 130 18.88 36.16 -2.02
N PRO A 131 19.08 36.44 -0.72
CA PRO A 131 18.53 37.63 -0.07
C PRO A 131 18.95 38.91 -0.80
N GLY A 132 18.09 39.91 -0.74
CA GLY A 132 18.42 41.27 -1.15
C GLY A 132 19.32 41.99 -0.15
N GLU A 133 19.84 43.15 -0.53
CA GLU A 133 20.37 44.12 0.42
C GLU A 133 19.21 45.02 0.89
N PRO A 134 18.86 45.02 2.20
CA PRO A 134 17.74 45.78 2.72
C PRO A 134 17.76 47.26 2.28
N GLY A 135 16.70 47.68 1.59
CA GLY A 135 16.55 49.05 1.08
C GLY A 135 17.35 49.38 -0.19
N LYS A 136 18.10 48.43 -0.77
CA LYS A 136 18.93 48.67 -1.96
C LYS A 136 18.61 47.73 -3.13
N THR A 137 18.51 46.43 -2.88
CA THR A 137 18.27 45.43 -3.92
C THR A 137 17.19 44.46 -3.49
N ALA A 138 16.39 43.98 -4.44
CA ALA A 138 15.45 42.91 -4.18
C ALA A 138 16.18 41.56 -4.18
N GLY A 139 15.73 40.63 -3.35
CA GLY A 139 16.21 39.25 -3.41
C GLY A 139 15.89 38.58 -4.75
N SER A 140 16.67 37.55 -5.09
CA SER A 140 16.55 36.85 -6.36
C SER A 140 16.63 35.33 -6.19
N VAL A 141 15.89 34.60 -7.01
CA VAL A 141 15.91 33.14 -7.04
C VAL A 141 16.52 32.68 -8.35
N LYS A 142 17.55 31.84 -8.28
CA LYS A 142 18.29 31.35 -9.44
C LYS A 142 18.26 29.83 -9.51
N LEU A 143 18.07 29.30 -10.71
CA LEU A 143 18.25 27.90 -11.05
C LEU A 143 19.73 27.63 -11.38
N ALA A 144 20.07 26.35 -11.53
CA ALA A 144 21.37 25.93 -12.05
C ALA A 144 21.78 26.74 -13.30
N GLY A 145 23.05 27.16 -13.33
CA GLY A 145 23.59 28.04 -14.39
C GLY A 145 23.22 29.52 -14.23
N GLY A 146 22.64 29.94 -13.10
CA GLY A 146 22.40 31.34 -12.75
C GLY A 146 21.15 31.96 -13.38
N LYS A 147 20.32 31.16 -14.06
CA LYS A 147 19.07 31.62 -14.69
C LYS A 147 18.04 31.98 -13.63
N ALA A 148 17.37 33.13 -13.76
CA ALA A 148 16.27 33.49 -12.86
C ALA A 148 15.12 32.46 -12.90
N ALA A 149 14.61 32.06 -11.73
CA ALA A 149 13.46 31.18 -11.61
C ALA A 149 12.16 31.98 -11.78
N ALA A 150 11.51 31.86 -12.94
CA ALA A 150 10.29 32.60 -13.25
C ALA A 150 9.18 32.30 -12.23
N GLY A 151 8.55 33.34 -11.68
CA GLY A 151 7.47 33.22 -10.70
C GLY A 151 7.92 32.88 -9.27
N ALA A 152 9.21 32.64 -9.04
CA ALA A 152 9.75 32.51 -7.70
C ALA A 152 9.89 33.87 -7.01
N LYS A 153 9.81 33.87 -5.68
CA LYS A 153 9.98 35.05 -4.83
C LYS A 153 10.83 34.68 -3.63
N VAL A 154 11.62 35.63 -3.16
CA VAL A 154 12.36 35.54 -1.91
C VAL A 154 12.29 36.89 -1.22
N VAL A 155 12.08 36.86 0.10
CA VAL A 155 11.97 38.05 0.95
C VAL A 155 12.82 37.80 2.18
N GLU A 156 13.78 38.69 2.41
CA GLU A 156 14.61 38.72 3.60
C GLU A 156 14.08 39.69 4.66
N ALA A 157 14.38 39.42 5.93
CA ALA A 157 14.26 40.39 7.01
C ALA A 157 15.55 40.38 7.86
N PRO A 158 16.26 41.53 7.97
CA PRO A 158 17.46 41.59 8.78
C PRO A 158 17.13 41.50 10.27
N ARG A 159 18.01 40.86 11.05
CA ARG A 159 17.95 40.83 12.51
C ARG A 159 19.34 41.02 13.12
N GLY A 160 19.43 41.17 14.44
CA GLY A 160 20.74 41.22 15.10
C GLY A 160 21.54 39.94 14.83
N GLY A 161 22.74 40.08 14.26
CA GLY A 161 23.64 38.97 13.95
C GLY A 161 23.11 37.98 12.91
N GLY A 162 22.42 38.47 11.87
CA GLY A 162 22.03 37.67 10.72
C GLY A 162 20.73 38.13 10.06
N TYR A 163 20.00 37.19 9.46
CA TYR A 163 18.76 37.47 8.73
C TYR A 163 17.83 36.26 8.73
N THR A 164 16.55 36.53 8.52
CA THR A 164 15.58 35.51 8.14
C THR A 164 15.25 35.65 6.66
N LEU A 165 14.90 34.54 6.01
CA LEU A 165 14.54 34.48 4.60
C LEU A 165 13.32 33.60 4.43
N GLU A 166 12.37 34.05 3.62
CA GLU A 166 11.24 33.26 3.16
C GLU A 166 11.19 33.26 1.65
N ALA A 167 10.98 32.10 1.04
CA ALA A 167 10.90 31.95 -0.40
C ALA A 167 9.68 31.14 -0.83
N SER A 168 9.16 31.46 -2.00
CA SER A 168 8.23 30.61 -2.75
C SER A 168 8.79 30.30 -4.12
N ILE A 169 8.79 29.02 -4.47
CA ILE A 169 9.38 28.47 -5.68
C ILE A 169 8.29 27.67 -6.39
N PRO A 170 7.88 28.02 -7.62
CA PRO A 170 6.86 27.23 -8.30
C PRO A 170 7.40 25.82 -8.60
N TRP A 171 6.55 24.80 -8.53
CA TRP A 171 6.95 23.42 -8.87
C TRP A 171 7.55 23.30 -10.27
N SER A 172 7.18 24.18 -11.21
CA SER A 172 7.76 24.26 -12.56
C SER A 172 9.25 24.61 -12.59
N ALA A 173 9.84 25.05 -11.47
CA ALA A 173 11.29 25.18 -11.32
C ALA A 173 12.00 23.82 -11.30
N PHE A 174 11.26 22.73 -11.03
CA PHE A 174 11.75 21.36 -10.95
C PHE A 174 11.06 20.53 -12.04
N PRO A 175 11.69 20.30 -13.21
CA PRO A 175 11.03 19.62 -14.33
C PRO A 175 10.42 18.25 -13.99
N ASP A 176 11.09 17.45 -13.14
CA ASP A 176 10.59 16.13 -12.71
C ASP A 176 9.35 16.23 -11.79
N ALA A 177 9.07 17.39 -11.18
CA ALA A 177 7.88 17.63 -10.36
C ALA A 177 6.57 17.77 -11.15
N ALA A 178 6.67 17.79 -12.49
CA ALA A 178 5.51 17.70 -13.38
C ALA A 178 4.80 16.34 -13.24
N THR A 179 5.53 15.28 -12.89
CA THR A 179 4.97 13.92 -12.76
C THR A 179 5.30 13.25 -11.43
N THR A 180 6.17 13.81 -10.58
CA THR A 180 6.59 13.12 -9.34
C THR A 180 6.77 14.11 -8.19
N ARG A 181 6.05 13.94 -7.08
CA ARG A 181 6.24 14.77 -5.87
C ARG A 181 6.31 13.97 -4.56
N VAL A 182 6.59 12.69 -4.66
CA VAL A 182 6.74 11.75 -3.52
C VAL A 182 8.04 10.96 -3.66
N GLY A 183 8.52 10.37 -2.56
CA GLY A 183 9.83 9.70 -2.55
C GLY A 183 10.98 10.68 -2.80
N LEU A 184 10.76 11.96 -2.50
CA LEU A 184 11.75 13.02 -2.70
C LEU A 184 12.84 12.91 -1.64
N ARG A 185 14.00 13.48 -1.97
CA ARG A 185 15.06 13.81 -1.02
C ARG A 185 15.33 15.30 -1.06
N ALA A 186 15.80 15.87 0.05
CA ALA A 186 16.14 17.28 0.10
C ALA A 186 17.38 17.56 0.94
N GLY A 187 18.03 18.66 0.59
CA GLY A 187 19.05 19.33 1.38
C GLY A 187 18.82 20.83 1.35
N LEU A 188 19.02 21.47 2.49
CA LEU A 188 19.07 22.92 2.64
C LEU A 188 20.49 23.29 3.00
N PHE A 189 21.09 24.23 2.27
CA PHE A 189 22.46 24.67 2.45
C PHE A 189 22.49 26.19 2.55
N VAL A 190 23.29 26.73 3.46
CA VAL A 190 23.51 28.17 3.57
C VAL A 190 24.96 28.44 3.23
N HIS A 191 25.16 29.32 2.27
CA HIS A 191 26.43 29.73 1.72
C HIS A 191 26.73 31.14 2.20
N ASP A 192 27.85 31.27 2.87
CA ASP A 192 28.42 32.52 3.37
C ASP A 192 29.60 32.90 2.48
N ALA A 193 29.65 34.16 2.06
CA ALA A 193 30.58 34.70 1.07
C ALA A 193 31.25 35.99 1.56
N ASP A 194 31.80 35.96 2.76
CA ASP A 194 32.47 37.10 3.37
C ASP A 194 33.87 37.40 2.78
N GLY A 195 34.55 36.38 2.27
CA GLY A 195 35.86 36.52 1.61
C GLY A 195 35.81 36.94 0.13
N GLY A 196 35.90 38.24 -0.18
CA GLY A 196 36.30 38.73 -1.52
C GLY A 196 35.45 38.29 -2.71
N GLY A 197 34.17 37.93 -2.48
CA GLY A 197 33.21 37.50 -3.51
C GLY A 197 33.13 36.00 -3.76
N ALA A 198 33.83 35.18 -2.98
CA ALA A 198 33.73 33.72 -3.03
C ALA A 198 33.12 33.16 -1.75
N VAL A 199 32.31 32.10 -1.87
CA VAL A 199 31.77 31.36 -0.71
C VAL A 199 32.92 30.76 0.08
N ASP A 200 33.07 31.07 1.35
CA ASP A 200 34.13 30.58 2.24
C ASP A 200 33.62 29.57 3.28
N ALA A 201 32.35 29.66 3.70
CA ALA A 201 31.71 28.69 4.57
C ALA A 201 30.37 28.17 4.02
N ILE A 202 30.07 26.90 4.31
CA ILE A 202 28.77 26.27 4.01
C ILE A 202 28.32 25.40 5.18
N VAL A 203 27.11 25.64 5.66
CA VAL A 203 26.38 24.73 6.57
C VAL A 203 25.18 24.12 5.87
N GLY A 204 24.81 22.89 6.21
CA GLY A 204 23.67 22.24 5.57
C GLY A 204 22.94 21.21 6.42
N SER A 205 21.76 20.80 5.95
CA SER A 205 20.98 19.68 6.51
C SER A 205 21.50 18.31 6.07
N ALA A 206 22.46 18.28 5.14
CA ALA A 206 23.10 17.09 4.61
C ALA A 206 24.61 17.33 4.43
N ALA A 207 25.39 16.25 4.36
CA ALA A 207 26.85 16.34 4.22
C ALA A 207 27.32 16.80 2.83
N SER A 208 26.48 16.67 1.80
CA SER A 208 26.73 17.17 0.45
C SER A 208 25.42 17.28 -0.34
N GLU A 209 25.46 17.95 -1.48
CA GLU A 209 24.34 18.13 -2.41
C GLU A 209 24.06 16.88 -3.28
N ALA A 210 24.93 15.86 -3.21
CA ALA A 210 24.74 14.62 -3.97
C ALA A 210 23.50 13.87 -3.49
N TYR A 211 22.71 13.31 -4.41
CA TYR A 211 21.45 12.60 -4.11
C TYR A 211 21.55 11.62 -2.93
N ALA A 212 22.63 10.83 -2.88
CA ALA A 212 22.84 9.84 -1.85
C ALA A 212 23.04 10.47 -0.45
N SER A 213 23.56 11.70 -0.37
CA SER A 213 23.75 12.44 0.90
C SER A 213 22.49 13.15 1.38
N LEU A 214 21.53 13.44 0.50
CA LEU A 214 20.30 14.15 0.84
C LEU A 214 19.40 13.31 1.76
N SER A 215 18.73 13.97 2.70
CA SER A 215 17.74 13.35 3.60
C SER A 215 16.44 13.08 2.86
N PRO A 216 15.67 12.03 3.21
CA PRO A 216 14.30 11.88 2.70
C PRO A 216 13.48 13.13 3.01
N LEU A 217 12.73 13.63 2.03
CA LEU A 217 11.77 14.71 2.20
C LEU A 217 10.37 14.10 2.24
N ALA A 218 9.76 14.08 3.41
CA ALA A 218 8.42 13.53 3.62
C ALA A 218 7.37 14.60 3.33
N THR A 219 6.62 14.41 2.26
CA THR A 219 5.42 15.19 1.96
C THR A 219 4.25 14.79 2.87
N GLU A 220 3.18 15.60 2.91
CA GLU A 220 1.96 15.33 3.70
C GLU A 220 1.47 13.86 3.70
N PRO A 221 1.32 13.17 2.55
CA PRO A 221 0.83 11.79 2.58
C PRO A 221 1.87 10.80 3.14
N GLU A 222 3.18 11.11 3.05
CA GLU A 222 4.27 10.33 3.64
C GLU A 222 4.41 10.58 5.15
N LEU A 223 4.14 11.81 5.60
CA LEU A 223 4.01 12.16 7.02
C LEU A 223 2.82 11.43 7.63
N ALA A 224 1.66 11.46 6.96
CA ALA A 224 0.45 10.74 7.38
C ALA A 224 0.69 9.23 7.48
N LEU A 225 1.42 8.63 6.53
CA LEU A 225 1.82 7.22 6.62
C LEU A 225 2.65 6.92 7.87
N THR A 226 3.62 7.78 8.17
CA THR A 226 4.55 7.61 9.28
C THR A 226 3.83 7.73 10.63
N GLU A 227 3.07 8.81 10.81
CA GLU A 227 2.30 9.07 12.04
C GLU A 227 1.09 8.12 12.20
N GLY A 228 0.57 7.61 11.08
CA GLY A 228 -0.57 6.69 11.03
C GLY A 228 -0.15 5.22 11.10
N LEU A 229 -0.06 4.56 9.95
CA LEU A 229 0.11 3.11 9.86
C LEU A 229 1.41 2.64 10.52
N LEU A 230 2.54 3.27 10.22
CA LEU A 230 3.84 2.77 10.70
C LEU A 230 3.94 2.87 12.22
N LYS A 231 3.56 4.01 12.79
CA LYS A 231 3.50 4.22 14.24
C LYS A 231 2.49 3.29 14.92
N SER A 232 1.26 3.21 14.41
CA SER A 232 0.20 2.37 15.02
C SER A 232 0.48 0.88 14.96
N LYS A 233 1.18 0.41 13.93
CA LYS A 233 1.60 -1.00 13.78
C LYS A 233 2.99 -1.29 14.34
N GLY A 234 3.69 -0.28 14.85
CA GLY A 234 5.05 -0.43 15.38
C GLY A 234 6.09 -0.82 14.32
N ILE A 235 5.82 -0.52 13.04
CA ILE A 235 6.69 -0.85 11.93
C ILE A 235 7.86 0.14 11.92
N ARG A 236 9.08 -0.40 12.07
CA ARG A 236 10.33 0.39 12.05
C ARG A 236 11.28 -0.01 10.94
N SER A 237 10.96 -1.08 10.23
CA SER A 237 11.82 -1.61 9.19
C SER A 237 11.69 -0.84 7.89
N ALA A 238 12.75 -0.88 7.08
CA ALA A 238 12.71 -0.42 5.71
C ALA A 238 11.66 -1.20 4.90
N PRO A 239 11.05 -0.57 3.87
CA PRO A 239 10.11 -1.27 3.01
C PRO A 239 10.82 -2.36 2.19
N SER A 240 10.12 -3.46 1.93
CA SER A 240 10.58 -4.54 1.07
C SER A 240 10.46 -4.19 -0.42
N TYR A 241 9.52 -3.32 -0.76
CA TYR A 241 9.31 -2.76 -2.09
C TYR A 241 8.96 -1.28 -2.00
N ASP A 242 9.47 -0.49 -2.94
CA ASP A 242 9.26 0.95 -3.02
C ASP A 242 9.30 1.36 -4.50
N LEU A 243 8.12 1.55 -5.10
CA LEU A 243 7.96 1.92 -6.50
C LEU A 243 7.38 3.34 -6.59
N VAL A 244 7.75 4.08 -7.63
CA VAL A 244 7.14 5.37 -7.97
C VAL A 244 6.54 5.29 -9.36
N VAL A 245 5.21 5.26 -9.44
CA VAL A 245 4.46 4.91 -10.63
C VAL A 245 3.06 5.55 -10.60
N ASP A 246 2.56 5.95 -11.77
CA ASP A 246 1.19 6.46 -11.93
C ASP A 246 0.22 5.28 -11.87
N VAL A 247 -0.45 5.13 -10.73
CA VAL A 247 -1.49 4.12 -10.51
C VAL A 247 -2.85 4.78 -10.30
N ALA A 248 -2.97 6.10 -10.39
CA ALA A 248 -4.24 6.83 -10.30
C ALA A 248 -4.77 7.28 -11.68
N GLY A 249 -3.92 7.31 -12.71
CA GLY A 249 -4.25 7.70 -14.08
C GLY A 249 -4.26 9.21 -14.32
N ASP A 250 -3.65 10.01 -13.44
CA ASP A 250 -3.61 11.48 -13.55
C ASP A 250 -2.25 12.03 -14.01
N ALA A 251 -1.37 11.15 -14.51
CA ALA A 251 0.03 11.41 -14.90
C ALA A 251 0.97 11.78 -13.73
N MET A 252 0.44 12.02 -12.54
CA MET A 252 1.21 12.21 -11.33
C MET A 252 1.47 10.83 -10.70
N ARG A 253 2.71 10.57 -10.34
CA ARG A 253 3.12 9.26 -9.85
C ARG A 253 2.89 9.14 -8.35
N GLU A 254 2.22 8.07 -7.96
CA GLU A 254 2.14 7.60 -6.58
C GLU A 254 3.42 6.87 -6.18
N ARG A 255 3.62 6.76 -4.88
CA ARG A 255 4.56 5.86 -4.24
C ARG A 255 3.81 4.62 -3.76
N VAL A 256 4.24 3.46 -4.24
CA VAL A 256 3.68 2.15 -3.92
C VAL A 256 4.70 1.39 -3.09
N ILE A 257 4.38 1.16 -1.82
CA ILE A 257 5.32 0.69 -0.81
C ILE A 257 4.80 -0.59 -0.18
N VAL A 258 5.68 -1.53 0.14
CA VAL A 258 5.33 -2.69 0.97
C VAL A 258 6.17 -2.71 2.24
N TYR A 259 5.51 -2.58 3.38
CA TYR A 259 6.09 -2.77 4.70
C TYR A 259 5.61 -4.07 5.30
N GLU A 260 6.51 -5.04 5.49
CA GLU A 260 6.17 -6.36 6.05
C GLU A 260 5.06 -7.00 5.18
N ARG A 261 3.82 -7.00 5.67
CA ARG A 261 2.64 -7.52 4.98
C ARG A 261 1.70 -6.45 4.41
N TYR A 262 2.00 -5.18 4.61
CA TYR A 262 1.11 -4.08 4.23
C TYR A 262 1.53 -3.46 2.90
N LEU A 263 0.68 -3.58 1.89
CA LEU A 263 0.76 -2.76 0.67
C LEU A 263 0.22 -1.36 1.00
N VAL A 264 0.93 -0.33 0.58
CA VAL A 264 0.59 1.07 0.78
C VAL A 264 0.67 1.78 -0.57
N VAL A 265 -0.31 2.64 -0.85
CA VAL A 265 -0.29 3.55 -2.01
C VAL A 265 -0.59 4.94 -1.53
N LEU A 266 0.24 5.90 -1.93
CA LEU A 266 0.11 7.30 -1.56
C LEU A 266 0.67 8.19 -2.67
N GLY A 267 0.17 9.41 -2.79
CA GLY A 267 0.59 10.31 -3.85
C GLY A 267 -0.11 11.66 -3.75
N PRO A 268 0.40 12.70 -4.41
CA PRO A 268 -0.20 14.03 -4.38
C PRO A 268 -1.58 14.08 -5.05
N GLY A 269 -1.82 13.29 -6.11
CA GLY A 269 -3.14 13.16 -6.74
C GLY A 269 -4.05 12.17 -5.99
N PHE A 270 -3.45 11.14 -5.40
CA PHE A 270 -4.16 10.11 -4.66
C PHE A 270 -4.75 10.63 -3.34
N ARG A 271 -6.08 10.46 -3.16
CA ARG A 271 -6.81 10.94 -1.97
C ARG A 271 -6.46 12.40 -1.58
N LYS A 272 -6.38 13.27 -2.60
CA LYS A 272 -6.08 14.71 -2.46
C LYS A 272 -4.71 15.00 -1.82
N GLY A 273 -3.75 14.08 -1.89
CA GLY A 273 -2.40 14.32 -1.38
C GLY A 273 -2.29 14.38 0.14
N ALA A 274 -3.35 14.03 0.88
CA ALA A 274 -3.37 14.14 2.34
C ALA A 274 -3.45 12.78 3.05
N GLN A 275 -3.66 11.69 2.29
CA GLN A 275 -3.92 10.37 2.84
C GLN A 275 -3.21 9.29 2.04
N TYR A 276 -3.22 8.08 2.58
CA TYR A 276 -2.71 6.87 1.95
C TYR A 276 -3.78 5.78 1.96
N TYR A 277 -3.70 4.84 1.02
CA TYR A 277 -4.37 3.56 1.05
C TYR A 277 -3.44 2.52 1.67
N PHE A 278 -4.01 1.55 2.40
CA PHE A 278 -3.26 0.34 2.74
C PHE A 278 -4.13 -0.91 2.74
N GLU A 279 -3.51 -2.04 2.44
CA GLU A 279 -4.11 -3.38 2.50
C GLU A 279 -3.15 -4.34 3.19
N ASP A 280 -3.68 -5.26 3.99
CA ASP A 280 -2.93 -6.43 4.44
C ASP A 280 -2.92 -7.48 3.33
N LEU A 281 -1.74 -7.75 2.76
CA LEU A 281 -1.57 -8.72 1.68
C LEU A 281 -1.79 -10.17 2.13
N GLY A 282 -1.89 -10.44 3.44
CA GLY A 282 -2.00 -11.79 3.98
C GLY A 282 -0.69 -12.58 3.93
N VAL A 283 0.39 -11.97 3.46
CA VAL A 283 1.73 -12.58 3.29
C VAL A 283 2.78 -11.56 3.72
N ASP A 284 3.85 -12.01 4.38
CA ASP A 284 4.94 -11.13 4.80
C ASP A 284 6.05 -11.11 3.73
N ALA A 285 6.30 -9.92 3.17
CA ALA A 285 7.36 -9.72 2.18
C ALA A 285 8.76 -9.99 2.74
N LYS A 286 9.01 -9.73 4.03
CA LYS A 286 10.31 -9.99 4.67
C LYS A 286 10.61 -11.47 4.78
N GLU A 287 9.58 -12.31 4.88
CA GLU A 287 9.73 -13.77 4.90
C GLU A 287 9.91 -14.35 3.48
N GLY A 288 10.02 -13.49 2.46
CA GLY A 288 10.11 -13.92 1.07
C GLY A 288 8.79 -14.46 0.51
N MET A 289 7.66 -14.15 1.18
CA MET A 289 6.32 -14.60 0.78
C MET A 289 5.65 -13.64 -0.22
N LEU A 290 6.30 -12.53 -0.54
CA LEU A 290 5.98 -11.68 -1.70
C LEU A 290 7.23 -11.61 -2.60
N PRO A 291 7.44 -12.57 -3.52
CA PRO A 291 8.67 -12.63 -4.32
C PRO A 291 8.84 -11.52 -5.36
N SER A 292 7.76 -10.88 -5.77
CA SER A 292 7.83 -9.73 -6.68
C SER A 292 6.64 -8.79 -6.53
N LEU A 293 6.92 -7.49 -6.62
CA LEU A 293 5.96 -6.43 -6.90
C LEU A 293 6.53 -5.58 -8.03
N THR A 294 5.77 -5.45 -9.12
CA THR A 294 6.11 -4.60 -10.28
C THR A 294 4.87 -3.85 -10.73
N ALA A 295 5.03 -2.85 -11.59
CA ALA A 295 3.91 -2.09 -12.13
C ALA A 295 4.13 -1.76 -13.61
N ARG A 296 3.06 -1.80 -14.41
CA ARG A 296 3.07 -1.36 -15.82
C ARG A 296 1.67 -1.17 -16.35
N ASP A 297 1.52 -0.33 -17.38
CA ASP A 297 0.28 -0.21 -18.13
C ASP A 297 0.02 -1.50 -18.95
N LEU A 298 -1.00 -2.25 -18.52
CA LEU A 298 -1.48 -3.46 -19.19
C LEU A 298 -2.74 -3.19 -19.99
N THR A 299 -3.50 -2.15 -19.66
CA THR A 299 -4.83 -1.88 -20.22
C THR A 299 -4.81 -0.89 -21.39
N GLY A 300 -3.70 -0.18 -21.58
CA GLY A 300 -3.46 0.84 -22.59
C GLY A 300 -4.09 2.20 -22.26
N ASP A 301 -4.47 2.44 -21.01
CA ASP A 301 -5.11 3.69 -20.57
C ASP A 301 -4.12 4.73 -19.98
N GLY A 302 -2.83 4.39 -19.93
CA GLY A 302 -1.78 5.23 -19.35
C GLY A 302 -1.61 5.05 -17.84
N GLN A 303 -2.52 4.34 -17.17
CA GLN A 303 -2.42 3.96 -15.76
C GLN A 303 -1.65 2.64 -15.65
N ALA A 304 -0.80 2.52 -14.63
CA ALA A 304 -0.12 1.27 -14.36
C ALA A 304 -0.94 0.36 -13.46
N GLU A 305 -1.03 -0.92 -13.85
CA GLU A 305 -1.49 -1.99 -12.98
C GLU A 305 -0.36 -2.51 -12.09
N LEU A 306 -0.69 -2.85 -10.84
CA LEU A 306 0.21 -3.55 -9.93
C LEU A 306 0.20 -5.05 -10.24
N ILE A 307 1.39 -5.62 -10.38
CA ILE A 307 1.62 -7.04 -10.61
C ILE A 307 2.36 -7.61 -9.40
N LEU A 308 1.70 -8.50 -8.66
CA LEU A 308 2.20 -9.13 -7.45
C LEU A 308 2.35 -10.63 -7.67
N ARG A 309 3.39 -11.23 -7.09
CA ARG A 309 3.46 -12.68 -6.88
C ARG A 309 3.39 -12.92 -5.39
N LYS A 310 2.38 -13.66 -4.93
CA LYS A 310 2.12 -13.92 -3.51
C LYS A 310 2.27 -15.40 -3.23
N ARG A 311 2.98 -15.75 -2.16
CA ARG A 311 3.10 -17.13 -1.67
C ARG A 311 2.20 -17.35 -0.47
N SER A 312 1.40 -18.40 -0.48
CA SER A 312 0.70 -18.92 0.69
C SER A 312 1.39 -20.18 1.21
N GLY A 313 1.45 -20.36 2.53
CA GLY A 313 2.18 -21.47 3.16
C GLY A 313 3.46 -20.98 3.85
N SER A 314 4.59 -21.64 3.60
CA SER A 314 5.91 -21.29 4.12
C SER A 314 6.95 -21.19 3.01
N SER A 315 8.12 -20.62 3.31
CA SER A 315 9.21 -20.47 2.32
C SER A 315 9.67 -21.78 1.66
N ALA A 316 9.47 -22.93 2.32
CA ALA A 316 9.80 -24.26 1.80
C ALA A 316 8.61 -25.04 1.22
N LYS A 317 7.38 -24.69 1.62
CA LYS A 317 6.14 -25.33 1.16
C LYS A 317 5.11 -24.26 0.84
N TYR A 318 4.97 -23.91 -0.43
CA TYR A 318 4.10 -22.81 -0.82
C TYR A 318 3.31 -23.09 -2.10
N ARG A 319 2.21 -22.36 -2.23
CA ARG A 319 1.55 -22.07 -3.51
C ARG A 319 1.79 -20.62 -3.84
N GLU A 320 2.02 -20.32 -5.10
CA GLU A 320 2.31 -18.97 -5.56
C GLU A 320 1.29 -18.53 -6.59
N VAL A 321 0.70 -17.36 -6.37
CA VAL A 321 -0.33 -16.77 -7.23
C VAL A 321 0.17 -15.46 -7.78
N MET A 322 0.00 -15.26 -9.08
CA MET A 322 0.19 -13.96 -9.71
C MET A 322 -1.13 -13.18 -9.65
N HIS A 323 -1.09 -11.98 -9.10
CA HIS A 323 -2.21 -11.03 -9.05
C HIS A 323 -1.87 -9.83 -9.94
N VAL A 324 -2.83 -9.41 -10.76
CA VAL A 324 -2.82 -8.09 -11.40
C VAL A 324 -3.94 -7.27 -10.78
N MET A 325 -3.64 -6.07 -10.33
CA MET A 325 -4.60 -5.18 -9.66
C MET A 325 -4.57 -3.79 -10.29
N GLN A 326 -5.74 -3.16 -10.36
CA GLN A 326 -5.92 -1.80 -10.87
C GLN A 326 -6.63 -0.95 -9.82
N PHE A 327 -6.23 0.29 -9.61
CA PHE A 327 -7.00 1.25 -8.79
C PHE A 327 -8.14 1.90 -9.58
N GLY A 328 -7.95 2.11 -10.89
CA GLY A 328 -8.89 2.83 -11.75
C GLY A 328 -9.11 4.25 -11.25
N ALA A 329 -10.32 4.78 -11.42
CA ALA A 329 -10.76 6.02 -10.79
C ALA A 329 -11.12 5.88 -9.29
N GLY A 330 -10.99 4.67 -8.73
CA GLY A 330 -11.27 4.38 -7.33
C GLY A 330 -10.05 4.58 -6.43
N ASP A 331 -10.28 4.57 -5.13
CA ASP A 331 -9.23 4.71 -4.10
C ASP A 331 -8.85 3.38 -3.43
N ALA A 332 -9.30 2.26 -4.01
CA ALA A 332 -8.97 0.90 -3.62
C ALA A 332 -8.71 0.03 -4.86
N PRO A 333 -7.73 -0.90 -4.81
CA PRO A 333 -7.41 -1.77 -5.92
C PRO A 333 -8.49 -2.84 -6.12
N ARG A 334 -8.80 -3.13 -7.39
CA ARG A 334 -9.61 -4.27 -7.83
C ARG A 334 -8.74 -5.27 -8.60
N PRO A 335 -8.96 -6.59 -8.44
CA PRO A 335 -8.23 -7.59 -9.21
C PRO A 335 -8.68 -7.58 -10.68
N LEU A 336 -7.71 -7.62 -11.60
CA LEU A 336 -7.93 -7.82 -13.03
C LEU A 336 -7.63 -9.24 -13.50
N PHE A 337 -6.69 -9.91 -12.82
CA PHE A 337 -6.20 -11.24 -13.18
C PHE A 337 -5.65 -11.96 -11.96
N GLN A 338 -5.94 -13.26 -11.85
CA GLN A 338 -5.36 -14.16 -10.85
C GLN A 338 -5.07 -15.51 -11.50
N HIS A 339 -3.87 -16.03 -11.30
CA HIS A 339 -3.47 -17.35 -11.81
C HIS A 339 -2.44 -17.99 -10.88
N GLU A 340 -2.60 -19.27 -10.56
CA GLU A 340 -1.60 -20.04 -9.82
C GLU A 340 -0.39 -20.29 -10.73
N VAL A 341 0.79 -19.84 -10.29
CA VAL A 341 2.01 -19.85 -11.11
C VAL A 341 3.12 -20.70 -10.52
N ALA A 342 3.02 -21.13 -9.26
CA ALA A 342 3.92 -22.15 -8.74
C ALA A 342 3.32 -22.96 -7.58
N ILE A 343 3.80 -24.19 -7.44
CA ILE A 343 3.65 -24.99 -6.22
C ILE A 343 5.03 -25.55 -5.87
N ALA A 344 5.40 -25.48 -4.59
CA ALA A 344 6.60 -26.11 -4.05
C ALA A 344 6.26 -26.85 -2.76
N THR A 345 6.75 -28.07 -2.64
CA THR A 345 6.68 -28.88 -1.41
C THR A 345 8.01 -29.59 -1.18
N ASP A 346 8.08 -30.41 -0.13
CA ASP A 346 9.17 -31.36 0.07
C ASP A 346 9.32 -32.38 -1.06
N LYS A 347 8.21 -32.77 -1.70
CA LYS A 347 8.20 -33.78 -2.78
C LYS A 347 8.74 -33.22 -4.10
N GLY A 348 8.47 -31.96 -4.41
CA GLY A 348 8.92 -31.35 -5.65
C GLY A 348 8.41 -29.92 -5.84
N SER A 349 8.64 -29.36 -7.02
CA SER A 349 8.07 -28.07 -7.42
C SER A 349 7.64 -28.05 -8.89
N VAL A 350 6.67 -27.21 -9.20
CA VAL A 350 6.23 -26.86 -10.56
C VAL A 350 6.12 -25.35 -10.62
N VAL A 351 6.65 -24.73 -11.68
CA VAL A 351 6.62 -23.28 -11.91
C VAL A 351 6.17 -23.01 -13.33
N ASN A 352 5.16 -22.18 -13.53
CA ASN A 352 4.72 -21.68 -14.83
C ASN A 352 5.63 -20.56 -15.34
N GLU A 353 5.68 -20.42 -16.66
CA GLU A 353 6.20 -19.24 -17.33
C GLU A 353 5.04 -18.27 -17.59
N VAL A 354 5.25 -16.98 -17.31
CA VAL A 354 4.28 -15.92 -17.61
C VAL A 354 4.96 -14.83 -18.42
N ASP A 355 4.36 -14.51 -19.57
CA ASP A 355 4.83 -13.46 -20.46
C ASP A 355 3.75 -12.42 -20.72
N PHE A 356 4.20 -11.17 -20.84
CA PHE A 356 3.38 -10.04 -21.26
C PHE A 356 3.60 -9.81 -22.75
N VAL A 357 2.58 -10.05 -23.56
CA VAL A 357 2.67 -9.98 -25.03
C VAL A 357 1.88 -8.78 -25.57
N PRO A 358 2.41 -8.05 -26.57
CA PRO A 358 1.69 -6.92 -27.16
C PRO A 358 0.32 -7.33 -27.72
N ASP A 359 -0.70 -6.52 -27.47
CA ASP A 359 -2.06 -6.66 -28.01
C ASP A 359 -2.62 -5.28 -28.39
N GLY A 360 -2.06 -4.71 -29.46
CA GLY A 360 -2.33 -3.32 -29.85
C GLY A 360 -1.71 -2.34 -28.85
N ALA A 361 -2.51 -1.40 -28.35
CA ALA A 361 -2.12 -0.50 -27.26
C ALA A 361 -2.14 -1.17 -25.88
N LYS A 362 -2.70 -2.38 -25.77
CA LYS A 362 -2.83 -3.15 -24.54
C LYS A 362 -1.77 -4.24 -24.46
N THR A 363 -1.74 -4.91 -23.32
CA THR A 363 -0.92 -6.11 -23.11
C THR A 363 -1.84 -7.29 -22.86
N ALA A 364 -1.57 -8.42 -23.52
CA ALA A 364 -2.15 -9.71 -23.18
C ALA A 364 -1.19 -10.53 -22.30
N ILE A 365 -1.73 -11.44 -21.49
CA ILE A 365 -0.93 -12.27 -20.58
C ILE A 365 -0.91 -13.69 -21.14
N ARG A 366 0.27 -14.24 -21.38
CA ARG A 366 0.44 -15.63 -21.80
C ARG A 366 1.01 -16.44 -20.65
N VAL A 367 0.35 -17.54 -20.31
CA VAL A 367 0.80 -18.50 -19.29
C VAL A 367 1.13 -19.82 -19.96
N ARG A 368 2.27 -20.41 -19.62
CA ARG A 368 2.69 -21.74 -20.08
C ARG A 368 3.11 -22.62 -18.90
N PRO A 369 2.96 -23.95 -19.00
CA PRO A 369 3.72 -24.83 -18.13
C PRO A 369 5.21 -24.53 -18.27
N GLY A 370 5.89 -24.35 -17.14
CA GLY A 370 7.34 -24.19 -17.12
C GLY A 370 8.02 -25.46 -16.64
N LYS A 371 8.93 -25.32 -15.68
CA LYS A 371 9.75 -26.43 -15.18
C LYS A 371 9.08 -27.13 -14.01
N ALA A 372 9.07 -28.46 -14.05
CA ALA A 372 8.87 -29.30 -12.87
C ALA A 372 10.20 -29.86 -12.37
N THR A 373 10.37 -29.91 -11.05
CA THR A 373 11.52 -30.52 -10.38
C THR A 373 11.02 -31.57 -9.40
N ARG A 374 11.46 -32.82 -9.56
CA ARG A 374 11.03 -34.01 -8.80
C ARG A 374 9.54 -34.37 -8.89
N TYR A 375 8.70 -33.51 -9.45
CA TYR A 375 7.34 -33.87 -9.84
C TYR A 375 7.24 -34.35 -11.28
N ASP A 376 6.36 -35.32 -11.50
CA ASP A 376 5.91 -35.81 -12.78
C ASP A 376 4.44 -36.29 -12.68
N ALA A 377 3.89 -36.78 -13.79
CA ALA A 377 2.50 -37.26 -13.87
C ALA A 377 2.18 -38.43 -12.92
N SER A 378 3.17 -39.20 -12.48
CA SER A 378 2.97 -40.37 -11.62
C SER A 378 2.94 -40.01 -10.13
N ASN A 379 3.63 -38.95 -9.73
CA ASN A 379 3.85 -38.63 -8.32
C ASN A 379 3.25 -37.29 -7.85
N TYR A 380 2.74 -36.46 -8.78
CA TYR A 380 2.04 -35.23 -8.44
C TYR A 380 0.63 -35.51 -7.89
N ALA A 381 0.39 -35.10 -6.65
CA ALA A 381 -0.87 -35.31 -5.93
C ALA A 381 -1.36 -34.04 -5.22
N GLU A 382 -0.87 -32.86 -5.64
CA GLU A 382 -1.28 -31.59 -5.07
C GLU A 382 -2.70 -31.22 -5.52
N GLY A 383 -3.47 -30.59 -4.64
CA GLY A 383 -4.82 -30.11 -4.97
C GLY A 383 -4.82 -29.14 -6.15
N VAL A 384 -5.91 -29.13 -6.92
CA VAL A 384 -6.10 -28.18 -8.02
C VAL A 384 -6.87 -26.98 -7.48
N GLU A 385 -6.32 -25.78 -7.65
CA GLU A 385 -7.02 -24.53 -7.31
C GLU A 385 -8.34 -24.40 -8.08
N GLN A 386 -9.38 -23.89 -7.43
CA GLN A 386 -10.74 -23.76 -7.99
C GLN A 386 -11.26 -22.32 -7.98
N SER A 387 -10.55 -21.39 -7.33
CA SER A 387 -10.98 -20.01 -7.08
C SER A 387 -10.47 -19.02 -8.12
N TYR A 388 -9.48 -19.43 -8.90
CA TYR A 388 -8.86 -18.71 -10.02
C TYR A 388 -8.16 -19.73 -10.92
N ASP A 389 -7.57 -19.28 -12.02
CA ASP A 389 -7.00 -20.22 -12.99
C ASP A 389 -5.85 -21.05 -12.38
N PRO A 390 -5.91 -22.39 -12.51
CA PRO A 390 -5.01 -23.30 -11.80
C PRO A 390 -3.65 -23.41 -12.48
N LEU A 391 -2.67 -23.95 -11.75
CA LEU A 391 -1.33 -24.19 -12.26
C LEU A 391 -1.35 -25.07 -13.53
N LEU A 392 -0.52 -24.71 -14.52
CA LEU A 392 -0.40 -25.48 -15.75
C LEU A 392 0.71 -26.52 -15.58
N LEU A 393 0.35 -27.80 -15.70
CA LEU A 393 1.30 -28.88 -15.47
C LEU A 393 2.10 -29.20 -16.75
N PRO A 394 3.42 -29.42 -16.68
CA PRO A 394 4.23 -29.75 -17.86
C PRO A 394 3.79 -31.01 -18.60
N TRP A 395 3.19 -31.97 -17.88
CA TRP A 395 2.59 -33.19 -18.42
C TRP A 395 1.07 -33.08 -18.66
N GLY A 396 0.48 -31.92 -18.35
CA GLY A 396 -0.93 -31.66 -18.56
C GLY A 396 -1.29 -31.43 -20.03
N PRO A 397 -2.59 -31.38 -20.36
CA PRO A 397 -3.06 -31.25 -21.74
C PRO A 397 -2.91 -29.83 -22.32
N ILE A 398 -2.52 -28.85 -21.51
CA ILE A 398 -2.46 -27.43 -21.90
C ILE A 398 -1.00 -27.04 -22.10
N LYS A 399 -0.68 -26.57 -23.30
CA LYS A 399 0.65 -26.04 -23.67
C LYS A 399 0.76 -24.55 -23.41
N SER A 400 -0.31 -23.80 -23.65
CA SER A 400 -0.35 -22.37 -23.34
C SER A 400 -1.79 -21.87 -23.22
N GLN A 401 -1.97 -20.82 -22.41
CA GLN A 401 -3.19 -20.02 -22.35
C GLN A 401 -2.85 -18.56 -22.59
N LEU A 402 -3.68 -17.88 -23.37
CA LEU A 402 -3.58 -16.45 -23.64
C LEU A 402 -4.79 -15.74 -23.04
N TYR A 403 -4.53 -14.69 -22.29
CA TYR A 403 -5.53 -13.87 -21.62
C TYR A 403 -5.53 -12.47 -22.20
N LYS A 404 -6.71 -11.98 -22.57
CA LYS A 404 -6.89 -10.63 -23.10
C LYS A 404 -7.86 -9.86 -22.22
N LEU A 405 -7.67 -8.53 -22.18
CA LEU A 405 -8.54 -7.64 -21.44
C LEU A 405 -9.90 -7.53 -22.14
N THR A 406 -10.95 -8.05 -21.50
CA THR A 406 -12.34 -8.02 -21.97
C THR A 406 -13.23 -7.55 -20.82
N GLY A 407 -14.03 -6.51 -21.03
CA GLY A 407 -14.92 -6.00 -19.97
C GLY A 407 -14.17 -5.52 -18.72
N GLY A 408 -12.93 -5.03 -18.87
CA GLY A 408 -12.13 -4.51 -17.76
C GLY A 408 -11.48 -5.57 -16.87
N VAL A 409 -11.48 -6.84 -17.27
CA VAL A 409 -10.76 -7.96 -16.61
C VAL A 409 -10.06 -8.84 -17.64
N PHE A 410 -9.01 -9.54 -17.25
CA PHE A 410 -8.33 -10.49 -18.14
C PHE A 410 -9.13 -11.80 -18.22
N THR A 411 -9.51 -12.16 -19.44
CA THR A 411 -10.29 -13.37 -19.73
C THR A 411 -9.53 -14.26 -20.70
N LYS A 412 -9.66 -15.58 -20.56
CA LYS A 412 -8.99 -16.54 -21.44
C LYS A 412 -9.51 -16.37 -22.87
N ALA A 413 -8.65 -15.90 -23.76
CA ALA A 413 -8.95 -15.67 -25.17
C ALA A 413 -8.64 -16.88 -26.04
N SER A 414 -7.59 -17.64 -25.70
CA SER A 414 -7.23 -18.87 -26.42
C SER A 414 -6.45 -19.85 -25.55
N GLU A 415 -6.50 -21.13 -25.91
CA GLU A 415 -5.78 -22.23 -25.27
C GLU A 415 -5.17 -23.13 -26.34
N GLU A 416 -3.86 -23.36 -26.28
CA GLU A 416 -3.17 -24.35 -27.12
C GLU A 416 -3.00 -25.65 -26.31
N ARG A 417 -3.38 -26.77 -26.92
CA ARG A 417 -3.29 -28.09 -26.29
C ARG A 417 -2.02 -28.83 -26.72
N GLN A 418 -1.56 -29.73 -25.85
CA GLN A 418 -0.51 -30.70 -26.12
C GLN A 418 -0.99 -32.10 -25.73
N ALA A 419 -0.32 -33.13 -26.27
CA ALA A 419 -0.53 -34.49 -25.83
C ALA A 419 -0.14 -34.61 -24.35
N ALA A 420 -1.10 -34.99 -23.50
CA ALA A 420 -0.81 -35.27 -22.10
C ALA A 420 0.11 -36.49 -22.00
N ALA A 421 1.10 -36.44 -21.11
CA ALA A 421 1.93 -37.62 -20.87
C ALA A 421 1.06 -38.71 -20.25
N SER A 422 1.00 -39.87 -20.90
CA SER A 422 0.29 -41.03 -20.38
C SER A 422 0.90 -41.43 -19.04
N ARG A 423 0.10 -41.32 -17.96
CA ARG A 423 0.43 -41.84 -16.64
C ARG A 423 0.83 -43.32 -16.80
N PRO A 424 1.93 -43.81 -16.18
CA PRO A 424 2.20 -45.23 -16.15
C PRO A 424 0.97 -45.95 -15.61
N ALA A 425 0.47 -46.94 -16.35
CA ALA A 425 -0.60 -47.79 -15.87
C ALA A 425 -0.17 -48.38 -14.52
N PRO A 426 -1.00 -48.29 -13.45
CA PRO A 426 -0.73 -49.06 -12.26
C PRO A 426 -0.59 -50.52 -12.69
N ALA A 427 0.46 -51.21 -12.22
CA ALA A 427 0.64 -52.63 -12.45
C ALA A 427 -0.67 -53.35 -12.14
N GLN A 428 -1.11 -54.21 -13.07
CA GLN A 428 -2.29 -55.05 -12.92
C GLN A 428 -2.13 -55.89 -11.64
N ALA A 429 -2.75 -55.43 -10.55
CA ALA A 429 -3.12 -56.31 -9.46
C ALA A 429 -4.26 -57.19 -9.96
N ALA A 430 -4.16 -58.48 -9.66
CA ALA A 430 -5.07 -59.52 -10.06
C ALA A 430 -6.54 -59.15 -9.84
N GLU A 431 -7.39 -59.73 -10.68
CA GLU A 431 -8.84 -59.68 -10.65
C GLU A 431 -9.38 -60.10 -9.28
N GLU A 432 -9.50 -59.12 -8.39
CA GLU A 432 -10.26 -59.20 -7.16
C GLU A 432 -11.55 -58.41 -7.38
N ALA A 433 -12.67 -59.02 -7.00
CA ALA A 433 -14.03 -58.58 -7.30
C ALA A 433 -14.20 -57.06 -7.15
N ARG A 434 -14.87 -56.45 -8.14
CA ARG A 434 -15.25 -55.03 -8.15
C ARG A 434 -15.65 -54.58 -6.74
N PRO A 435 -14.91 -53.67 -6.09
CA PRO A 435 -15.48 -52.93 -4.98
C PRO A 435 -16.65 -52.15 -5.55
N ALA A 436 -17.80 -52.26 -4.92
CA ALA A 436 -18.92 -51.36 -5.19
C ALA A 436 -18.40 -49.92 -5.28
N ALA A 437 -18.90 -49.15 -6.26
CA ALA A 437 -18.62 -47.74 -6.36
C ALA A 437 -18.77 -47.13 -4.96
N LYS A 438 -17.70 -46.53 -4.43
CA LYS A 438 -17.82 -45.76 -3.18
C LYS A 438 -18.96 -44.77 -3.42
N PRO A 439 -19.98 -44.71 -2.54
CA PRO A 439 -21.07 -43.78 -2.70
C PRO A 439 -20.49 -42.39 -2.96
N ALA A 440 -21.07 -41.66 -3.92
CA ALA A 440 -20.85 -40.23 -3.98
C ALA A 440 -21.08 -39.68 -2.57
N LEU A 441 -20.10 -38.95 -2.04
CA LEU A 441 -20.16 -38.40 -0.69
C LEU A 441 -21.48 -37.64 -0.53
N ALA A 442 -22.15 -37.84 0.59
CA ALA A 442 -23.38 -37.12 0.86
C ALA A 442 -23.07 -35.61 0.84
N PRO A 443 -23.97 -34.73 0.36
CA PRO A 443 -23.71 -33.29 0.25
C PRO A 443 -23.16 -32.62 1.53
N GLY A 444 -23.54 -33.12 2.71
CA GLY A 444 -22.97 -32.67 4.00
C GLY A 444 -21.49 -33.02 4.18
N GLU A 445 -21.06 -34.22 3.76
CA GLU A 445 -19.67 -34.67 3.85
C GLU A 445 -18.74 -33.87 2.92
N LEU A 446 -19.27 -33.31 1.82
CA LEU A 446 -18.53 -32.43 0.93
C LEU A 446 -18.27 -31.07 1.58
N LEU A 447 -19.29 -30.46 2.20
CA LEU A 447 -19.15 -29.18 2.88
C LEU A 447 -18.22 -29.27 4.10
N ASP A 448 -18.23 -30.39 4.83
CA ASP A 448 -17.29 -30.64 5.92
C ASP A 448 -15.84 -30.74 5.43
N LYS A 449 -15.62 -31.26 4.21
CA LYS A 449 -14.30 -31.26 3.57
C LYS A 449 -13.85 -29.86 3.17
N VAL A 450 -14.74 -29.03 2.62
CA VAL A 450 -14.41 -27.62 2.30
C VAL A 450 -14.08 -26.83 3.56
N TYR A 451 -14.80 -27.09 4.66
CA TYR A 451 -14.48 -26.48 5.94
C TYR A 451 -13.15 -26.99 6.52
N ALA A 452 -12.86 -28.30 6.42
CA ALA A 452 -11.56 -28.85 6.82
C ALA A 452 -10.41 -28.30 5.96
N LEU A 453 -10.65 -28.07 4.66
CA LEU A 453 -9.75 -27.41 3.73
C LEU A 453 -9.43 -25.99 4.23
N TYR A 454 -10.44 -25.16 4.51
CA TYR A 454 -10.26 -23.84 5.12
C TYR A 454 -9.38 -23.90 6.38
N ARG A 455 -9.70 -24.79 7.33
CA ARG A 455 -8.96 -24.85 8.60
C ARG A 455 -7.49 -25.19 8.39
N ARG A 456 -7.20 -26.12 7.48
CA ARG A 456 -5.82 -26.50 7.14
C ARG A 456 -5.08 -25.36 6.46
N ASP A 457 -5.70 -24.75 5.45
CA ASP A 457 -5.06 -23.73 4.62
C ASP A 457 -4.83 -22.42 5.37
N ARG A 458 -5.71 -22.11 6.34
CA ARG A 458 -5.66 -20.88 7.16
C ARG A 458 -4.99 -21.06 8.51
N GLY A 459 -4.61 -22.29 8.87
CA GLY A 459 -4.13 -22.59 10.21
C GLY A 459 -5.14 -22.19 11.29
N ALA A 460 -6.43 -22.26 10.98
CA ALA A 460 -7.49 -21.87 11.88
C ALA A 460 -7.50 -22.76 13.12
N SER A 461 -7.94 -22.22 14.26
CA SER A 461 -7.89 -22.95 15.51
C SER A 461 -8.67 -24.27 15.47
N SER A 462 -8.35 -25.20 16.37
CA SER A 462 -9.09 -26.46 16.49
C SER A 462 -10.49 -26.26 17.09
N SER A 463 -10.83 -25.03 17.50
CA SER A 463 -12.12 -24.69 18.08
C SER A 463 -13.25 -24.75 17.04
N LYS A 464 -14.49 -24.76 17.52
CA LYS A 464 -15.67 -24.67 16.65
C LYS A 464 -15.86 -23.21 16.19
N PRO A 465 -16.45 -22.97 15.01
CA PRO A 465 -16.75 -21.61 14.60
C PRO A 465 -17.72 -20.99 15.60
N ARG A 466 -17.55 -19.70 15.91
CA ARG A 466 -18.40 -18.98 16.88
C ARG A 466 -19.78 -18.70 16.32
N PHE A 467 -19.86 -18.49 15.01
CA PHE A 467 -21.11 -18.35 14.27
C PHE A 467 -21.09 -19.28 13.07
N ASP A 468 -22.25 -19.86 12.77
CA ASP A 468 -22.46 -20.80 11.67
C ASP A 468 -23.92 -20.67 11.26
N LEU A 469 -24.15 -20.02 10.11
CA LEU A 469 -25.49 -19.75 9.62
C LEU A 469 -25.60 -20.12 8.14
N GLY A 470 -26.77 -20.61 7.73
CA GLY A 470 -27.13 -20.79 6.33
C GLY A 470 -27.77 -19.52 5.79
N ALA A 471 -27.24 -18.95 4.70
CA ALA A 471 -27.82 -17.79 4.03
C ALA A 471 -27.53 -17.82 2.53
N ASP A 472 -28.50 -17.41 1.71
CA ASP A 472 -28.31 -17.19 0.27
C ASP A 472 -27.53 -15.87 0.10
N VAL A 473 -26.21 -15.96 0.07
CA VAL A 473 -25.31 -14.80 -0.02
C VAL A 473 -24.60 -14.72 -1.36
N ALA A 474 -24.60 -15.81 -2.13
CA ALA A 474 -23.89 -15.92 -3.39
C ALA A 474 -24.55 -16.93 -4.34
N GLY A 475 -24.10 -17.01 -5.60
CA GLY A 475 -24.48 -18.08 -6.52
C GLY A 475 -26.00 -18.23 -6.77
N GLY A 476 -26.48 -19.49 -6.73
CA GLY A 476 -27.90 -19.85 -6.93
C GLY A 476 -28.77 -19.56 -5.70
N ARG A 477 -30.04 -19.99 -5.68
CA ARG A 477 -30.94 -19.78 -4.51
C ARG A 477 -30.67 -20.72 -3.32
N GLU A 478 -29.64 -21.56 -3.42
CA GLU A 478 -29.30 -22.51 -2.36
C GLU A 478 -28.48 -21.77 -1.28
N PRO A 479 -28.83 -21.85 0.01
CA PRO A 479 -28.05 -21.17 1.04
C PRO A 479 -26.60 -21.67 1.12
N GLU A 480 -25.65 -20.74 1.20
CA GLU A 480 -24.28 -20.99 1.63
C GLU A 480 -24.19 -21.07 3.16
N ARG A 481 -23.18 -21.78 3.67
CA ARG A 481 -22.74 -21.65 5.06
C ARG A 481 -21.82 -20.45 5.18
N VAL A 482 -22.20 -19.53 6.07
CA VAL A 482 -21.41 -18.39 6.50
C VAL A 482 -20.94 -18.65 7.92
N LEU A 483 -19.63 -18.77 8.10
CA LEU A 483 -18.99 -18.99 9.39
C LEU A 483 -18.27 -17.74 9.87
N LEU A 484 -18.21 -17.59 11.18
CA LEU A 484 -17.13 -16.85 11.82
C LEU A 484 -16.24 -17.83 12.58
N HIS A 485 -15.02 -18.02 12.10
CA HIS A 485 -14.03 -18.85 12.77
C HIS A 485 -12.81 -18.00 13.13
N ASP A 486 -12.45 -17.98 14.41
CA ASP A 486 -11.50 -17.01 14.95
C ASP A 486 -11.93 -15.57 14.61
N ARG A 487 -11.26 -14.91 13.65
CA ARG A 487 -11.62 -13.59 13.13
C ARG A 487 -11.98 -13.60 11.64
N ASP A 488 -12.05 -14.76 11.02
CA ASP A 488 -12.34 -14.91 9.60
C ASP A 488 -13.83 -15.10 9.39
N ILE A 489 -14.43 -14.29 8.50
CA ILE A 489 -15.69 -14.66 7.84
C ILE A 489 -15.32 -15.69 6.78
N VAL A 490 -16.03 -16.81 6.74
CA VAL A 490 -15.81 -17.88 5.76
C VAL A 490 -17.12 -18.21 5.09
N VAL A 491 -17.14 -18.27 3.76
CA VAL A 491 -18.34 -18.59 2.98
C VAL A 491 -18.07 -19.76 2.05
N PHE A 492 -18.92 -20.78 2.13
CA PHE A 492 -18.89 -21.93 1.24
C PHE A 492 -20.28 -22.58 1.16
N GLY A 493 -20.61 -23.19 0.04
CA GLY A 493 -21.92 -23.80 -0.16
C GLY A 493 -21.98 -24.54 -1.48
N LYS A 494 -23.01 -25.36 -1.68
CA LYS A 494 -23.13 -26.20 -2.88
C LYS A 494 -23.18 -25.38 -4.17
N GLY A 495 -23.88 -24.25 -4.15
CA GLY A 495 -23.96 -23.30 -5.27
C GLY A 495 -22.75 -22.36 -5.40
N PHE A 496 -21.88 -22.33 -4.39
CA PHE A 496 -20.72 -21.44 -4.34
C PHE A 496 -19.45 -22.19 -4.74
N ARG A 497 -18.76 -21.69 -5.78
CA ARG A 497 -17.54 -22.34 -6.34
C ARG A 497 -17.69 -23.84 -6.58
N GLY A 498 -18.83 -24.24 -7.15
CA GLY A 498 -19.13 -25.64 -7.46
C GLY A 498 -19.22 -26.56 -6.25
N GLY A 499 -19.36 -26.04 -5.03
CA GLY A 499 -19.42 -26.83 -3.81
C GLY A 499 -18.08 -27.33 -3.28
N THR A 500 -16.97 -26.91 -3.88
CA THR A 500 -15.63 -27.43 -3.58
C THR A 500 -14.64 -26.38 -3.06
N GLY A 501 -15.03 -25.10 -3.01
CA GLY A 501 -14.18 -24.00 -2.59
C GLY A 501 -14.81 -23.11 -1.51
N TYR A 502 -14.01 -22.23 -0.92
CA TYR A 502 -14.45 -21.27 0.09
C TYR A 502 -13.85 -19.88 -0.16
N ALA A 503 -14.60 -18.83 0.17
CA ALA A 503 -14.07 -17.48 0.30
C ALA A 503 -13.85 -17.18 1.79
N PHE A 504 -12.86 -16.36 2.10
CA PHE A 504 -12.65 -15.89 3.46
C PHE A 504 -12.17 -14.44 3.48
N MET A 505 -12.37 -13.78 4.61
CA MET A 505 -11.80 -12.47 4.89
C MET A 505 -11.59 -12.32 6.40
N THR A 506 -10.36 -11.93 6.77
CA THR A 506 -9.99 -11.67 8.17
C THR A 506 -10.47 -10.29 8.60
N LEU A 507 -11.23 -10.23 9.69
CA LEU A 507 -11.71 -8.98 10.29
C LEU A 507 -10.65 -8.32 11.17
N ALA A 508 -9.61 -7.77 10.52
CA ALA A 508 -8.39 -7.27 11.16
C ALA A 508 -8.61 -6.11 12.15
N GLN A 509 -9.74 -5.41 12.06
CA GLN A 509 -10.14 -4.33 12.98
C GLN A 509 -10.48 -4.83 14.39
N PHE A 510 -10.82 -6.11 14.56
CA PHE A 510 -11.07 -6.70 15.87
C PHE A 510 -9.77 -7.31 16.41
N ALA A 511 -9.38 -6.95 17.63
CA ALA A 511 -8.11 -7.43 18.21
C ALA A 511 -8.18 -8.94 18.49
N SER A 512 -9.34 -9.43 18.93
CA SER A 512 -9.57 -10.83 19.26
C SER A 512 -10.87 -11.35 18.63
N PRO A 513 -11.03 -12.69 18.50
CA PRO A 513 -12.30 -13.29 18.13
C PRO A 513 -13.46 -12.77 19.00
N GLY A 514 -13.24 -12.67 20.32
CA GLY A 514 -14.25 -12.31 21.32
C GLY A 514 -14.84 -10.92 21.16
N ASP A 515 -14.15 -10.03 20.45
CA ASP A 515 -14.64 -8.69 20.16
C ASP A 515 -15.77 -8.70 19.12
N ILE A 516 -15.96 -9.80 18.39
CA ILE A 516 -17.06 -9.98 17.44
C ILE A 516 -18.26 -10.54 18.20
N ARG A 517 -19.36 -9.79 18.24
CA ARG A 517 -20.53 -10.07 19.08
C ARG A 517 -21.62 -10.83 18.35
N SER A 518 -21.85 -10.52 17.08
CA SER A 518 -22.84 -11.23 16.27
C SER A 518 -22.51 -11.19 14.79
N VAL A 519 -23.00 -12.22 14.09
CA VAL A 519 -23.05 -12.30 12.63
C VAL A 519 -24.47 -12.68 12.23
N SER A 520 -25.03 -12.00 11.25
CA SER A 520 -26.34 -12.27 10.67
C SER A 520 -26.31 -12.02 9.15
N ALA A 521 -27.37 -12.36 8.43
CA ALA A 521 -27.46 -12.10 7.00
C ALA A 521 -28.85 -11.56 6.63
N ARG A 522 -28.90 -10.59 5.72
CA ARG A 522 -30.15 -10.00 5.23
C ARG A 522 -29.94 -9.36 3.85
N ASP A 523 -30.91 -9.50 2.95
CA ASP A 523 -30.94 -8.74 1.70
C ASP A 523 -31.21 -7.26 1.98
N LEU A 524 -30.19 -6.44 1.78
CA LEU A 524 -30.22 -4.99 1.96
C LEU A 524 -30.09 -4.25 0.63
N THR A 525 -29.51 -4.88 -0.40
CA THR A 525 -29.31 -4.27 -1.72
C THR A 525 -30.53 -4.43 -2.64
N GLY A 526 -31.42 -5.37 -2.32
CA GLY A 526 -32.62 -5.70 -3.09
C GLY A 526 -32.33 -6.58 -4.32
N ASP A 527 -31.14 -7.17 -4.41
CA ASP A 527 -30.77 -8.06 -5.51
C ASP A 527 -31.17 -9.53 -5.27
N GLY A 528 -31.81 -9.81 -4.13
CA GLY A 528 -32.23 -11.13 -3.71
C GLY A 528 -31.13 -11.94 -3.03
N LYS A 529 -29.92 -11.39 -2.86
CA LYS A 529 -28.83 -11.97 -2.07
C LYS A 529 -28.73 -11.27 -0.73
N ALA A 530 -28.40 -12.05 0.29
CA ALA A 530 -28.20 -11.52 1.62
C ALA A 530 -26.79 -10.96 1.78
N GLU A 531 -26.69 -9.75 2.32
CA GLU A 531 -25.45 -9.22 2.86
C GLU A 531 -25.18 -9.78 4.25
N ILE A 532 -23.90 -10.03 4.55
CA ILE A 532 -23.41 -10.50 5.85
C ILE A 532 -23.20 -9.29 6.75
N ILE A 533 -23.91 -9.24 7.87
CA ILE A 533 -23.87 -8.16 8.85
C ILE A 533 -23.10 -8.64 10.08
N VAL A 534 -22.00 -7.96 10.40
CA VAL A 534 -21.16 -8.24 11.57
C VAL A 534 -21.23 -7.08 12.54
N HIS A 535 -21.46 -7.38 13.82
CA HIS A 535 -21.40 -6.42 14.92
C HIS A 535 -20.27 -6.83 15.87
N GLY A 536 -19.42 -5.88 16.24
CA GLY A 536 -18.35 -6.11 17.20
C GLY A 536 -17.81 -4.84 17.83
N THR A 537 -16.75 -4.96 18.62
CA THR A 537 -16.10 -3.87 19.36
C THR A 537 -14.68 -3.65 18.88
N VAL A 538 -14.38 -2.47 18.35
CA VAL A 538 -13.01 -2.04 18.05
C VAL A 538 -12.46 -1.30 19.26
N ARG A 539 -11.26 -1.68 19.71
CA ARG A 539 -10.62 -1.08 20.89
C ARG A 539 -9.46 -0.20 20.47
N ALA A 540 -9.37 0.99 21.04
CA ALA A 540 -8.26 1.91 20.86
C ALA A 540 -7.81 2.48 22.21
N PRO A 541 -6.55 2.92 22.37
CA PRO A 541 -6.14 3.68 23.56
C PRO A 541 -6.99 4.95 23.74
N ALA A 542 -7.44 5.22 24.96
CA ALA A 542 -8.15 6.45 25.27
C ALA A 542 -7.22 7.69 25.19
N PRO A 543 -7.68 8.81 24.59
CA PRO A 543 -6.96 10.07 24.70
C PRO A 543 -6.93 10.51 26.17
N LYS A 544 -5.89 11.24 26.58
CA LYS A 544 -5.67 11.60 27.99
C LYS A 544 -6.87 12.33 28.59
N GLU A 545 -7.55 13.11 27.76
CA GLU A 545 -8.73 13.92 28.06
C GLU A 545 -9.98 13.06 28.30
N ALA A 546 -10.01 11.83 27.81
CA ALA A 546 -11.10 10.87 28.03
C ALA A 546 -10.88 9.94 29.23
N GLY A 547 -9.71 10.02 29.88
CA GLY A 547 -9.29 9.16 30.99
C GLY A 547 -8.25 8.11 30.58
N SER A 548 -7.73 7.37 31.57
CA SER A 548 -6.84 6.23 31.31
C SER A 548 -7.65 4.98 30.95
N GLY A 549 -7.23 4.25 29.90
CA GLY A 549 -7.86 2.98 29.50
C GLY A 549 -8.05 2.84 27.99
N THR A 550 -9.09 2.14 27.58
CA THR A 550 -9.47 1.97 26.16
C THR A 550 -10.76 2.72 25.85
N VAL A 551 -10.82 3.28 24.63
CA VAL A 551 -12.09 3.60 23.97
C VAL A 551 -12.55 2.34 23.25
N ASP A 552 -13.72 1.87 23.63
CA ASP A 552 -14.38 0.75 23.00
C ASP A 552 -15.45 1.32 22.06
N ARG A 553 -15.31 1.05 20.75
CA ARG A 553 -16.21 1.48 19.69
C ARG A 553 -17.02 0.28 19.23
N ASP A 554 -18.33 0.28 19.47
CA ASP A 554 -19.21 -0.74 18.90
C ASP A 554 -19.50 -0.36 17.45
N VAL A 555 -19.24 -1.30 16.53
CA VAL A 555 -19.33 -1.06 15.09
C VAL A 555 -20.17 -2.12 14.40
N VAL A 556 -20.89 -1.70 13.36
CA VAL A 556 -21.57 -2.59 12.42
C VAL A 556 -20.85 -2.52 11.09
N LEU A 557 -20.62 -3.69 10.50
CA LEU A 557 -19.95 -3.89 9.22
C LEU A 557 -20.86 -4.74 8.34
N ILE A 558 -20.99 -4.37 7.08
CA ILE A 558 -21.85 -5.08 6.13
C ILE A 558 -21.00 -5.49 4.94
N PHE A 559 -21.09 -6.76 4.59
CA PHE A 559 -20.31 -7.38 3.53
C PHE A 559 -21.21 -8.01 2.49
N ARG A 560 -20.82 -7.91 1.23
CA ARG A 560 -21.43 -8.57 0.09
C ARG A 560 -20.46 -9.60 -0.47
N ILE A 561 -21.00 -10.68 -1.05
CA ILE A 561 -20.21 -11.58 -1.88
C ILE A 561 -20.30 -11.09 -3.32
N GLU A 562 -19.15 -10.76 -3.91
CA GLU A 562 -19.07 -10.29 -5.29
C GLU A 562 -18.08 -11.14 -6.06
N GLY A 563 -18.59 -11.85 -7.07
CA GLY A 563 -17.85 -12.91 -7.74
C GLY A 563 -17.37 -13.95 -6.73
N ASP A 564 -16.05 -14.06 -6.60
CA ASP A 564 -15.38 -14.97 -5.68
C ASP A 564 -14.92 -14.30 -4.37
N GLY A 565 -15.13 -12.99 -4.18
CA GLY A 565 -14.60 -12.22 -3.06
C GLY A 565 -15.64 -11.85 -1.99
N ILE A 566 -15.17 -11.54 -0.78
CA ILE A 566 -15.96 -10.88 0.27
C ILE A 566 -15.59 -9.40 0.27
N GLN A 567 -16.55 -8.52 0.02
CA GLN A 567 -16.34 -7.07 -0.05
C GLN A 567 -17.13 -6.34 1.03
N ARG A 568 -16.49 -5.41 1.74
CA ARG A 568 -17.21 -4.51 2.68
C ARG A 568 -17.93 -3.43 1.90
N VAL A 569 -19.24 -3.30 2.11
CA VAL A 569 -20.11 -2.34 1.41
C VAL A 569 -20.67 -1.25 2.31
N PHE A 570 -20.59 -1.42 3.64
CA PHE A 570 -20.94 -0.40 4.63
C PHE A 570 -20.24 -0.65 5.97
N ALA A 571 -20.00 0.43 6.73
CA ALA A 571 -19.48 0.37 8.08
C ALA A 571 -19.93 1.59 8.88
N ALA A 572 -20.35 1.41 10.13
CA ALA A 572 -20.76 2.49 11.01
C ALA A 572 -20.35 2.23 12.47
N GLU A 573 -20.02 3.30 13.19
CA GLU A 573 -19.95 3.27 14.65
C GLU A 573 -21.34 3.49 15.24
N VAL A 574 -21.77 2.57 16.09
CA VAL A 574 -23.11 2.57 16.70
C VAL A 574 -23.07 2.76 18.22
N ALA A 575 -21.91 2.63 18.86
CA ALA A 575 -21.71 3.06 20.23
C ALA A 575 -20.24 3.38 20.52
N ARG A 576 -20.00 4.19 21.54
CA ARG A 576 -18.67 4.46 22.09
C ARG A 576 -18.73 4.33 23.60
N SER A 577 -17.71 3.76 24.23
CA SER A 577 -17.59 3.72 25.69
C SER A 577 -16.16 3.90 26.18
N VAL A 578 -16.02 4.51 27.36
CA VAL A 578 -14.78 4.57 28.14
C VAL A 578 -15.13 4.27 29.59
N GLY A 579 -14.70 3.11 30.10
CA GLY A 579 -15.12 2.62 31.40
C GLY A 579 -16.64 2.40 31.48
N SER A 580 -17.29 2.98 32.48
CA SER A 580 -18.76 2.94 32.66
C SER A 580 -19.53 3.91 31.74
N LYS A 581 -18.84 4.92 31.18
CA LYS A 581 -19.48 5.97 30.37
C LYS A 581 -19.71 5.48 28.95
N LYS A 582 -20.90 5.72 28.40
CA LYS A 582 -21.28 5.20 27.07
C LYS A 582 -22.21 6.13 26.29
N ILE A 583 -21.98 6.28 24.99
CA ILE A 583 -22.94 6.79 24.01
C ILE A 583 -23.42 5.60 23.20
N VAL A 584 -24.73 5.44 23.06
CA VAL A 584 -25.36 4.44 22.21
C VAL A 584 -26.15 5.18 21.15
N GLY A 585 -25.73 5.09 19.90
CA GLY A 585 -26.51 5.51 18.74
C GLY A 585 -27.49 4.41 18.33
N GLU A 586 -28.35 4.73 17.37
CA GLU A 586 -29.29 3.77 16.81
C GLU A 586 -28.92 3.42 15.37
N LEU A 587 -29.00 2.13 15.03
CA LEU A 587 -28.95 1.65 13.66
C LEU A 587 -30.22 0.87 13.38
N ARG A 588 -30.94 1.26 12.32
CA ARG A 588 -32.19 0.62 11.90
C ARG A 588 -32.14 0.31 10.40
N PHE A 589 -32.68 -0.83 10.01
CA PHE A 589 -32.98 -1.10 8.60
C PHE A 589 -34.38 -0.58 8.32
N VAL A 590 -34.47 0.49 7.53
CA VAL A 590 -35.71 1.22 7.23
C VAL A 590 -36.08 1.06 5.76
N ARG A 591 -37.32 1.38 5.42
CA ARG A 591 -37.73 1.46 4.02
C ARG A 591 -37.51 2.87 3.48
N VAL A 592 -36.84 2.98 2.33
CA VAL A 592 -36.64 4.24 1.61
C VAL A 592 -37.13 4.04 0.18
N GLY A 593 -38.36 4.47 -0.08
CA GLY A 593 -39.08 4.12 -1.30
C GLY A 593 -39.29 2.61 -1.42
N ASP A 594 -38.82 2.03 -2.50
CA ASP A 594 -38.82 0.60 -2.81
C ASP A 594 -37.49 -0.09 -2.44
N LYS A 595 -36.60 0.57 -1.71
CA LYS A 595 -35.30 0.03 -1.27
C LYS A 595 -35.20 -0.09 0.24
N VAL A 596 -34.33 -0.99 0.71
CA VAL A 596 -33.93 -1.04 2.12
C VAL A 596 -32.85 0.00 2.31
N GLY A 597 -33.03 0.86 3.30
CA GLY A 597 -32.02 1.81 3.73
C GLY A 597 -31.48 1.46 5.12
N ILE A 598 -30.31 1.97 5.43
CA ILE A 598 -29.70 1.92 6.75
C ILE A 598 -29.88 3.32 7.35
N GLU A 599 -30.60 3.43 8.45
CA GLU A 599 -30.73 4.68 9.19
C GLU A 599 -29.82 4.65 10.41
N LEU A 600 -28.94 5.63 10.50
CA LEU A 600 -28.20 5.96 11.71
C LEU A 600 -28.91 7.13 12.38
N ALA A 601 -29.22 7.02 13.66
CA ALA A 601 -29.85 8.09 14.42
C ALA A 601 -29.12 8.35 15.75
N PRO A 602 -29.18 9.59 16.27
CA PRO A 602 -28.80 9.86 17.65
C PRO A 602 -29.59 8.96 18.60
N GLY A 603 -28.90 8.42 19.60
CA GLY A 603 -29.56 7.59 20.62
C GLY A 603 -29.50 8.26 21.99
N ARG A 604 -28.80 7.64 22.94
CA ARG A 604 -28.71 8.12 24.33
C ARG A 604 -27.30 8.07 24.88
N ALA A 605 -27.05 8.92 25.88
CA ALA A 605 -25.85 8.90 26.69
C ALA A 605 -26.12 8.24 28.05
N VAL A 606 -25.10 7.58 28.58
CA VAL A 606 -25.03 7.03 29.94
C VAL A 606 -23.80 7.65 30.59
N GLU A 607 -23.99 8.39 31.68
CA GLU A 607 -22.97 9.12 32.46
C GLU A 607 -22.21 10.24 31.72
N TRP A 608 -22.27 10.30 30.39
CA TRP A 608 -21.81 11.45 29.62
C TRP A 608 -22.91 12.49 29.44
N THR A 609 -22.47 13.75 29.46
CA THR A 609 -23.22 14.94 29.06
C THR A 609 -22.51 15.61 27.89
N GLU A 610 -23.13 16.60 27.26
CA GLU A 610 -22.52 17.39 26.19
C GLU A 610 -21.19 18.03 26.64
N GLU A 611 -21.12 18.51 27.88
CA GLU A 611 -19.95 19.18 28.45
C GLU A 611 -18.84 18.20 28.87
N THR A 612 -19.20 16.95 29.18
CA THR A 612 -18.25 15.96 29.74
C THR A 612 -17.80 14.92 28.73
N TYR A 613 -18.33 14.97 27.50
CA TYR A 613 -17.94 14.07 26.42
C TYR A 613 -16.71 14.63 25.68
N PRO A 614 -15.58 13.90 25.64
CA PRO A 614 -14.30 14.45 25.21
C PRO A 614 -14.09 14.39 23.68
N PHE A 615 -15.10 13.97 22.92
CA PHE A 615 -15.00 13.82 21.46
C PHE A 615 -15.99 14.74 20.75
N ASN A 616 -15.58 15.30 19.61
CA ASN A 616 -16.47 16.10 18.78
C ASN A 616 -17.46 15.22 18.02
N GLN A 617 -18.59 15.81 17.60
CA GLN A 617 -19.44 15.21 16.57
C GLN A 617 -18.66 15.17 15.25
N ASP A 618 -18.39 13.96 14.77
CA ASP A 618 -17.78 13.74 13.46
C ASP A 618 -18.78 14.13 12.36
N LYS A 619 -18.34 14.93 11.37
CA LYS A 619 -19.18 15.41 10.26
C LYS A 619 -19.27 14.41 9.08
N GLY A 620 -18.45 13.37 9.09
CA GLY A 620 -18.33 12.37 8.04
C GLY A 620 -17.60 11.11 8.53
N PRO A 621 -17.32 10.15 7.63
CA PRO A 621 -16.68 8.90 8.00
C PRO A 621 -15.29 9.11 8.62
N VAL A 622 -15.00 8.42 9.74
CA VAL A 622 -13.69 8.45 10.41
C VAL A 622 -13.14 7.04 10.53
N GLY A 623 -11.95 6.81 9.99
CA GLY A 623 -11.34 5.47 9.93
C GLY A 623 -12.14 4.47 9.07
N GLY A 624 -12.91 4.98 8.10
CA GLY A 624 -13.76 4.16 7.24
C GLY A 624 -15.05 3.66 7.91
N PHE A 625 -15.51 4.33 8.97
CA PHE A 625 -16.81 4.10 9.60
C PHE A 625 -17.64 5.37 9.53
N GLU A 626 -18.91 5.27 9.13
CA GLU A 626 -19.88 6.35 9.32
C GLU A 626 -19.97 6.72 10.82
N PRO A 627 -20.12 8.02 11.12
CA PRO A 627 -19.92 8.53 12.46
C PRO A 627 -21.05 8.13 13.41
N LEU A 628 -20.69 7.94 14.68
CA LEU A 628 -21.65 7.90 15.77
C LEU A 628 -22.35 9.25 15.89
N LEU A 629 -23.67 9.26 15.81
CA LEU A 629 -24.48 10.47 15.98
C LEU A 629 -24.73 10.70 17.47
N LEU A 630 -24.28 11.84 17.99
CA LEU A 630 -24.39 12.21 19.38
C LEU A 630 -25.82 12.67 19.71
N PRO A 631 -26.32 12.41 20.93
CA PRO A 631 -27.68 12.79 21.34
C PRO A 631 -27.85 14.31 21.57
N TRP A 632 -26.78 15.10 21.43
CA TRP A 632 -26.75 16.55 21.52
C TRP A 632 -26.13 17.16 20.26
N GLY A 633 -26.07 18.49 20.18
CA GLY A 633 -25.49 19.20 19.03
C GLY A 633 -26.35 19.18 17.75
N GLY A 634 -27.62 18.76 17.84
CA GLY A 634 -28.61 18.86 16.76
C GLY A 634 -28.42 17.89 15.58
N ALA A 635 -27.60 16.85 15.74
CA ALA A 635 -27.42 15.83 14.72
C ALA A 635 -28.77 15.20 14.32
N GLN A 636 -29.03 15.10 13.02
CA GLN A 636 -30.24 14.48 12.49
C GLN A 636 -29.96 13.03 12.08
N ALA A 637 -31.00 12.21 12.05
CA ALA A 637 -30.89 10.86 11.50
C ALA A 637 -30.43 10.91 10.04
N VAL A 638 -29.48 10.05 9.69
CA VAL A 638 -28.92 9.94 8.35
C VAL A 638 -29.30 8.59 7.78
N LYS A 639 -29.87 8.60 6.57
CA LYS A 639 -30.25 7.39 5.84
C LYS A 639 -29.21 7.11 4.78
N TYR A 640 -28.92 5.84 4.56
CA TYR A 640 -28.04 5.36 3.50
C TYR A 640 -28.81 4.37 2.66
N VAL A 641 -28.76 4.53 1.34
CA VAL A 641 -29.47 3.69 0.38
C VAL A 641 -28.48 3.09 -0.60
N TRP A 642 -28.72 1.86 -1.02
CA TRP A 642 -27.91 1.21 -2.03
C TRP A 642 -28.02 1.93 -3.39
N ASN A 643 -26.88 2.38 -3.91
CA ASN A 643 -26.77 3.09 -5.19
C ASN A 643 -26.27 2.22 -6.36
N GLY A 644 -26.01 0.94 -6.11
CA GLY A 644 -25.44 0.00 -7.10
C GLY A 644 -24.01 -0.43 -6.79
N SER A 645 -23.28 0.31 -5.94
CA SER A 645 -21.90 -0.02 -5.54
C SER A 645 -21.66 0.08 -4.03
N SER A 646 -22.34 1.00 -3.35
CA SER A 646 -22.22 1.20 -1.90
C SER A 646 -23.51 1.73 -1.30
N PHE A 647 -23.62 1.70 0.03
CA PHE A 647 -24.64 2.45 0.75
C PHE A 647 -24.20 3.91 0.84
N ALA A 648 -24.94 4.82 0.20
CA ALA A 648 -24.65 6.25 0.14
C ALA A 648 -25.81 7.06 0.73
N ARG A 649 -25.51 8.28 1.22
CA ARG A 649 -26.48 9.16 1.87
C ARG A 649 -27.61 9.61 0.96
#